data_AF-A0AAN7BW62-F1
#
_entry.id   AF-A0AAN7BW62-F1
#
_cell.length_a   1.000
_cell.length_b   1.000
_cell.length_c   1.000
_cell.angle_alpha   90.00
_cell.angle_beta   90.00
_cell.angle_gamma   90.00
#
_symmetry.space_group_name_H-M   'P 1'
#
loop_
_entity.id
_entity.type
_entity.pdbx_description
1 polymer ?
#
loop_
_entity_poly.entity_id
_entity_poly.type
_entity_poly.pdbx_seq_one_letter_code
_entity_poly.pdbx_strand_id
1 'polypeptide(L)'
;MSSADSNPELESFREQWKAEVQSRHTIQHPEAGPSTTRPHRQSQSQPQAQAAAPARRAPLTEPPRQPAAPEPNKKSKVRREEEEDEDYVPTVTFDEPVETTGPTLGEPGTTVSTKPDPVTALEYYEKAVEREAAGNHGDSVTLYRKAFRMDDRVDQKYKNKYFPQAAYKTASATGSGAAPATASQKPGQRQSMKELITSFSALSIEPAPPEIEGTPQPPCPIAEIPDEILVHILRDVSLLDVGDFVRLARVCKRLAFLVVTEDRIWRRICLGTEFGFNGMHYNWQRQITWEPLTDEDLVQEAEKAAASAESPDGDEDSILPPLTLEERAEQQDAEKTTNTLSLYKSLYSSSWLRMFRLRPRIRFNGCYISTVNYVRSGAANSNSISWNTPLHIVTYYRYLRFFRDGTCISLLTTAEPINVVHHMTREAVALHRGGAATHLPSTVMQTALKGRWRLAKPVDNLGASLSEVEGNLIVETEGDGRCFLERLYDLDTLDTRFTTPSNVPYRAIVDSREVDKREKQLSPLRGGPTVEKSRWRTPEFLLYWVVLLVAVPTMFWVAYDVSRPSDPRYERYERWLSPGWIPGRKIDNSDAQYRTFRKNMPAMAALLVFHPLLRRVWNAIRPLPNNSRDTAAEVADARSRQRTSFDFAFAILFLVILHGFSAAKILVILAINYRIGTGLPRKYIPAATWIFNICTLFANEIGKGYSYRNIAILFAGESARDIVSDPSSLVRLGEWLDSYGGIMRRWEVLFNITVLRLVSFNLDYYWSIGGRSASPIEKQLDPANLSERDRIAIPASPNDFTFRNLVGYAIYAPLYLTGPIITFNDYISQSRYRPATIESSRTWKYALRFVLVLLVMELVLHYDYIGAIAKSRPEWSTYTAAQLSLLSYFNLHIIWLKLLLPWRFFRLWALTDGIDPPENMLRCVSNNYSTLSFWRGWHRSYYRWLLRYIYIPLGGTSFRTTLDAIRSVITYLVVFTFVALWHDIKLNLLIWGWLIVIFFLPEIAASYAFPKKKWENRPGTYRVLCGLGGVLNVLMMMAANMVGFAFGFDGLKEIVGGIFRDYSGFTFFITACCCLFVGIQIMFEIRQSELRKGINMKC
;
A
#
# COMPACT_ATOMS: atom_id res chain seq x y z
N MET A 1 33.63 17.35 -59.40
CA MET A 1 32.61 16.29 -59.47
C MET A 1 31.91 16.23 -58.12
N SER A 2 30.61 15.92 -58.09
CA SER A 2 29.72 15.74 -56.93
C SER A 2 29.88 16.72 -55.74
N SER A 3 29.00 17.70 -55.52
CA SER A 3 27.57 17.58 -55.16
C SER A 3 27.33 16.74 -53.91
N ALA A 4 27.00 17.42 -52.80
CA ALA A 4 26.43 16.84 -51.59
C ALA A 4 25.28 17.77 -51.15
N ASP A 5 24.08 17.22 -50.96
CA ASP A 5 22.86 18.01 -50.85
C ASP A 5 22.75 18.77 -49.52
N SER A 6 22.69 20.10 -49.59
CA SER A 6 22.17 20.94 -48.50
C SER A 6 20.65 20.79 -48.44
N ASN A 7 20.13 20.14 -47.39
CA ASN A 7 18.68 19.91 -47.26
C ASN A 7 17.92 21.25 -47.07
N PRO A 8 17.08 21.68 -48.02
CA PRO A 8 16.41 22.99 -47.98
C PRO A 8 15.35 23.09 -46.87
N GLU A 9 14.83 21.97 -46.36
CA GLU A 9 13.92 21.97 -45.21
C GLU A 9 14.62 22.45 -43.93
N LEU A 10 15.91 22.16 -43.78
CA LEU A 10 16.70 22.55 -42.61
C LEU A 10 17.10 24.03 -42.62
N GLU A 11 17.18 24.64 -43.80
CA GLU A 11 17.44 26.08 -43.95
C GLU A 11 16.15 26.89 -43.82
N SER A 12 15.07 26.48 -44.49
CA SER A 12 13.74 27.09 -44.31
C SER A 12 13.23 27.00 -42.87
N PHE A 13 13.46 25.90 -42.15
CA PHE A 13 13.15 25.81 -40.71
C PHE A 13 13.99 26.78 -39.86
N ARG A 14 15.27 27.01 -40.21
CA ARG A 14 16.12 27.99 -39.52
C ARG A 14 15.69 29.43 -39.78
N GLU A 15 15.19 29.74 -40.97
CA GLU A 15 14.65 31.06 -41.30
C GLU A 15 13.29 31.30 -40.64
N GLN A 16 12.38 30.33 -40.69
CA GLN A 16 11.09 30.38 -39.98
C GLN A 16 11.29 30.55 -38.46
N TRP A 17 12.22 29.80 -37.86
CA TRP A 17 12.52 29.94 -36.43
C TRP A 17 13.13 31.30 -36.08
N LYS A 18 14.01 31.87 -36.93
CA LYS A 18 14.50 33.25 -36.75
C LYS A 18 13.38 34.28 -36.84
N ALA A 19 12.49 34.15 -37.83
CA ALA A 19 11.35 35.04 -38.01
C ALA A 19 10.35 34.95 -36.84
N GLU A 20 10.12 33.76 -36.30
CA GLU A 20 9.27 33.56 -35.11
C GLU A 20 9.90 34.18 -33.86
N VAL A 21 11.22 34.01 -33.66
CA VAL A 21 11.94 34.62 -32.52
C VAL A 21 11.98 36.15 -32.62
N GLN A 22 12.11 36.72 -33.83
CA GLN A 22 12.10 38.17 -34.03
C GLN A 22 10.69 38.77 -33.86
N SER A 23 9.65 38.13 -34.39
CA SER A 23 8.27 38.59 -34.24
C SER A 23 7.75 38.49 -32.79
N ARG A 24 8.17 37.48 -32.03
CA ARG A 24 7.89 37.38 -30.57
C ARG A 24 8.56 38.48 -29.74
N HIS A 25 9.54 39.20 -30.27
CA HIS A 25 10.28 40.24 -29.55
C HIS A 25 9.73 41.66 -29.72
N THR A 26 8.62 41.83 -30.47
CA THR A 26 8.09 43.16 -30.84
C THR A 26 6.56 43.23 -30.69
N ILE A 27 6.07 43.49 -29.47
CA ILE A 27 4.72 44.03 -29.16
C ILE A 27 4.69 44.43 -27.66
N GLN A 28 3.90 45.46 -27.32
CA GLN A 28 4.01 46.36 -26.14
C GLN A 28 5.17 47.37 -26.28
N HIS A 29 4.96 48.70 -26.23
CA HIS A 29 3.77 49.50 -25.88
C HIS A 29 3.16 50.28 -27.08
N PRO A 30 1.91 50.78 -26.97
CA PRO A 30 1.27 51.65 -27.96
C PRO A 30 1.34 53.15 -27.63
N GLU A 31 1.33 54.02 -28.64
CA GLU A 31 1.03 55.45 -28.54
C GLU A 31 0.22 55.96 -29.74
N ALA A 32 -0.36 57.17 -29.60
CA ALA A 32 -1.01 58.00 -30.61
C ALA A 32 -2.31 57.47 -31.30
N GLY A 33 -3.46 58.04 -30.87
CA GLY A 33 -4.57 58.36 -31.79
C GLY A 33 -4.39 59.78 -32.39
N PRO A 34 -5.41 60.42 -32.99
CA PRO A 34 -6.84 60.04 -33.04
C PRO A 34 -7.48 60.09 -34.46
N SER A 35 -8.82 59.96 -34.51
CA SER A 35 -9.73 60.42 -35.61
C SER A 35 -9.69 59.65 -36.97
N THR A 36 -10.69 59.66 -37.87
CA THR A 36 -12.07 60.24 -37.86
C THR A 36 -13.07 59.47 -38.79
N THR A 37 -14.37 59.53 -38.47
CA THR A 37 -15.59 59.51 -39.35
C THR A 37 -15.77 58.61 -40.60
N ARG A 38 -16.87 57.83 -40.58
CA ARG A 38 -18.14 58.01 -41.38
C ARG A 38 -18.10 58.85 -42.69
N PRO A 39 -18.91 58.52 -43.71
CA PRO A 39 -20.19 59.26 -43.89
C PRO A 39 -21.42 58.49 -44.44
N HIS A 40 -22.55 59.22 -44.44
CA HIS A 40 -23.95 58.92 -44.80
C HIS A 40 -24.30 58.14 -46.09
N ARG A 41 -25.47 57.46 -46.06
CA ARG A 41 -26.66 57.89 -46.84
C ARG A 41 -28.03 57.40 -46.30
N GLN A 42 -29.03 58.30 -46.41
CA GLN A 42 -30.46 58.21 -46.79
C GLN A 42 -31.20 56.83 -46.82
N SER A 43 -32.53 56.71 -46.58
CA SER A 43 -33.62 57.73 -46.48
C SER A 43 -34.95 57.24 -45.83
N GLN A 44 -35.70 58.20 -45.25
CA GLN A 44 -37.18 58.36 -45.23
C GLN A 44 -38.14 57.34 -44.57
N SER A 45 -38.93 57.84 -43.60
CA SER A 45 -40.41 57.80 -43.61
C SER A 45 -40.98 58.89 -42.66
N GLN A 46 -42.28 59.19 -42.75
CA GLN A 46 -43.00 60.29 -42.07
C GLN A 46 -44.49 59.88 -41.90
N PRO A 47 -45.33 60.54 -41.07
CA PRO A 47 -45.09 61.49 -39.97
C PRO A 47 -45.50 60.80 -38.63
N GLN A 48 -46.29 61.23 -37.61
CA GLN A 48 -46.75 62.46 -36.89
C GLN A 48 -47.44 61.93 -35.59
N ALA A 49 -47.65 62.62 -34.46
CA ALA A 49 -46.95 63.68 -33.71
C ALA A 49 -47.64 63.84 -32.31
N GLN A 50 -47.06 64.64 -31.39
CA GLN A 50 -47.64 65.09 -30.09
C GLN A 50 -47.84 64.01 -28.98
N ALA A 51 -47.78 64.29 -27.66
CA ALA A 51 -47.18 65.41 -26.91
C ALA A 51 -47.07 65.09 -25.38
N ALA A 52 -46.32 65.94 -24.65
CA ALA A 52 -46.42 66.23 -23.20
C ALA A 52 -45.90 65.23 -22.12
N ALA A 53 -45.68 65.79 -20.93
CA ALA A 53 -45.29 65.22 -19.62
C ALA A 53 -46.16 65.95 -18.53
N PRO A 54 -45.90 66.01 -17.18
CA PRO A 54 -44.83 65.43 -16.33
C PRO A 54 -45.29 64.93 -14.91
N ALA A 55 -44.33 64.76 -13.98
CA ALA A 55 -44.47 64.75 -12.49
C ALA A 55 -45.02 63.46 -11.81
N ARG A 56 -44.85 63.22 -10.48
CA ARG A 56 -44.42 64.07 -9.33
C ARG A 56 -43.54 63.30 -8.29
N ARG A 57 -43.41 63.80 -7.04
CA ARG A 57 -42.30 63.58 -6.07
C ARG A 57 -42.64 62.75 -4.80
N ALA A 58 -41.65 61.98 -4.32
CA ALA A 58 -41.27 61.74 -2.89
C ALA A 58 -42.16 60.80 -2.01
N PRO A 59 -41.81 60.48 -0.73
CA PRO A 59 -40.86 59.37 -0.43
C PRO A 59 -41.18 58.48 0.84
N LEU A 60 -40.31 57.48 1.10
CA LEU A 60 -40.00 56.81 2.39
C LEU A 60 -41.12 56.06 3.19
N THR A 61 -41.08 54.72 3.25
CA THR A 61 -40.66 53.91 4.45
C THR A 61 -40.83 52.39 4.24
N GLU A 62 -40.08 51.60 5.02
CA GLU A 62 -40.09 50.11 5.16
C GLU A 62 -40.89 49.70 6.44
N PRO A 63 -41.08 48.41 6.87
CA PRO A 63 -40.34 47.16 6.56
C PRO A 63 -41.27 45.93 6.23
N PRO A 64 -41.13 44.65 6.71
CA PRO A 64 -40.80 43.55 5.77
C PRO A 64 -41.57 42.19 5.92
N ARG A 65 -41.49 41.29 4.91
CA ARG A 65 -41.19 39.82 4.99
C ARG A 65 -41.68 38.99 3.78
N GLN A 66 -40.78 38.16 3.23
CA GLN A 66 -41.06 36.85 2.56
C GLN A 66 -41.96 36.86 1.28
N PRO A 67 -42.18 35.73 0.57
CA PRO A 67 -41.17 34.79 0.02
C PRO A 67 -41.41 34.31 -1.45
N ALA A 68 -40.40 33.62 -2.01
CA ALA A 68 -40.48 32.47 -2.95
C ALA A 68 -41.05 32.55 -4.40
N ALA A 69 -40.20 32.10 -5.35
CA ALA A 69 -40.51 31.40 -6.62
C ALA A 69 -41.19 32.19 -7.78
N PRO A 70 -41.24 31.67 -9.04
CA PRO A 70 -40.57 30.50 -9.64
C PRO A 70 -39.77 30.79 -10.96
N GLU A 71 -39.14 29.74 -11.50
CA GLU A 71 -38.64 29.62 -12.91
C GLU A 71 -39.82 29.56 -13.94
N PRO A 72 -39.65 29.64 -15.31
CA PRO A 72 -38.64 28.87 -16.08
C PRO A 72 -38.16 29.35 -17.50
N ASN A 73 -37.13 28.67 -18.03
CA ASN A 73 -36.89 28.27 -19.44
C ASN A 73 -36.83 29.29 -20.64
N LYS A 74 -35.64 29.44 -21.27
CA LYS A 74 -35.27 28.78 -22.58
C LYS A 74 -33.87 29.11 -23.17
N LYS A 75 -33.03 28.06 -23.25
CA LYS A 75 -32.11 27.66 -24.36
C LYS A 75 -31.25 28.67 -25.16
N SER A 76 -29.94 28.61 -24.86
CA SER A 76 -28.80 28.30 -25.78
C SER A 76 -28.30 29.25 -26.87
N LYS A 77 -27.01 29.60 -26.77
CA LYS A 77 -25.95 29.23 -27.76
C LYS A 77 -24.57 29.15 -27.07
N VAL A 78 -23.51 28.81 -27.81
CA VAL A 78 -22.19 28.36 -27.29
C VAL A 78 -21.05 29.10 -28.02
N ARG A 79 -19.94 29.44 -27.32
CA ARG A 79 -18.53 29.12 -27.70
C ARG A 79 -17.45 30.05 -27.07
N ARG A 80 -16.29 29.45 -26.70
CA ARG A 80 -14.96 30.04 -26.31
C ARG A 80 -14.84 30.66 -24.91
N GLU A 81 -13.75 30.44 -24.14
CA GLU A 81 -12.28 30.69 -24.35
C GLU A 81 -12.02 32.23 -24.40
N GLU A 82 -11.18 32.86 -23.55
CA GLU A 82 -10.13 32.38 -22.62
C GLU A 82 -9.98 33.27 -21.34
N GLU A 83 -8.85 33.14 -20.62
CA GLU A 83 -8.57 33.47 -19.20
C GLU A 83 -8.16 34.93 -18.89
N GLU A 84 -8.27 35.33 -17.60
CA GLU A 84 -7.49 36.31 -16.78
C GLU A 84 -8.37 36.63 -15.52
N ASP A 85 -8.11 36.09 -14.33
CA ASP A 85 -7.06 36.39 -13.32
C ASP A 85 -7.24 37.74 -12.57
N GLU A 86 -7.75 37.67 -11.31
CA GLU A 86 -7.70 38.74 -10.31
C GLU A 86 -7.34 38.19 -8.91
N ASP A 87 -6.72 39.06 -8.11
CA ASP A 87 -5.74 38.76 -7.06
C ASP A 87 -6.14 37.96 -5.81
N TYR A 88 -5.09 37.31 -5.30
CA TYR A 88 -4.87 36.77 -3.96
C TYR A 88 -4.89 37.86 -2.86
N VAL A 89 -5.48 37.54 -1.69
CA VAL A 89 -5.34 38.32 -0.46
C VAL A 89 -4.78 37.42 0.66
N PRO A 90 -3.61 37.73 1.25
CA PRO A 90 -3.05 37.01 2.38
C PRO A 90 -3.61 37.49 3.73
N THR A 91 -3.83 36.55 4.66
CA THR A 91 -4.02 36.86 6.09
C THR A 91 -2.74 36.59 6.87
N VAL A 92 -2.30 37.57 7.67
CA VAL A 92 -1.04 37.58 8.42
C VAL A 92 -1.22 36.97 9.82
N THR A 93 -0.14 36.40 10.39
CA THR A 93 -0.06 35.92 11.78
C THR A 93 0.57 36.98 12.70
N PHE A 94 -0.06 37.22 13.85
CA PHE A 94 0.52 37.86 15.05
C PHE A 94 1.31 36.81 15.87
N ASP A 95 2.11 37.12 16.90
CA ASP A 95 2.39 38.38 17.65
C ASP A 95 3.86 38.85 17.41
N GLU A 96 4.44 39.93 17.97
CA GLU A 96 4.21 40.73 19.20
C GLU A 96 4.56 42.24 18.97
N PRO A 97 4.77 43.14 19.98
CA PRO A 97 4.21 44.50 19.96
C PRO A 97 5.05 45.58 19.26
N VAL A 98 4.41 46.72 18.97
CA VAL A 98 5.01 47.92 18.38
C VAL A 98 4.89 49.12 19.33
N GLU A 99 6.01 49.79 19.63
CA GLU A 99 5.99 51.14 20.21
C GLU A 99 5.92 52.22 19.12
N THR A 100 5.25 53.33 19.43
CA THR A 100 4.88 54.38 18.48
C THR A 100 5.93 55.49 18.33
N THR A 101 6.21 55.93 17.10
CA THR A 101 6.07 57.34 16.66
C THR A 101 6.43 57.52 15.17
N GLY A 102 5.81 58.50 14.50
CA GLY A 102 6.20 59.04 13.18
C GLY A 102 6.37 60.56 13.27
N PRO A 103 6.29 61.37 12.18
CA PRO A 103 6.07 61.06 10.76
C PRO A 103 7.38 61.34 9.94
N THR A 104 7.51 61.91 8.71
CA THR A 104 6.62 62.67 7.79
C THR A 104 7.13 62.67 6.33
N LEU A 105 6.22 63.01 5.41
CA LEU A 105 6.33 63.53 4.03
C LEU A 105 7.68 64.07 3.51
N GLY A 106 8.00 63.77 2.24
CA GLY A 106 9.03 64.46 1.44
C GLY A 106 9.33 63.85 0.06
N GLU A 107 8.76 64.42 -1.01
CA GLU A 107 9.07 64.15 -2.43
C GLU A 107 10.28 65.00 -2.93
N PRO A 108 10.79 64.84 -4.18
CA PRO A 108 10.87 63.64 -5.03
C PRO A 108 12.25 63.41 -5.71
N GLY A 109 12.57 62.14 -6.01
CA GLY A 109 13.35 61.70 -7.19
C GLY A 109 14.86 62.01 -7.29
N THR A 110 15.64 61.02 -7.79
CA THR A 110 16.58 61.13 -8.95
C THR A 110 17.40 59.83 -9.10
N THR A 111 17.75 59.46 -10.34
CA THR A 111 18.73 58.43 -10.78
C THR A 111 18.58 56.97 -10.30
N VAL A 112 18.28 56.08 -11.25
CA VAL A 112 18.66 54.66 -11.18
C VAL A 112 20.18 54.55 -11.28
N SER A 113 20.84 53.92 -10.30
CA SER A 113 22.24 53.53 -10.39
C SER A 113 22.34 52.05 -10.75
N THR A 114 22.85 51.76 -11.96
CA THR A 114 23.12 50.39 -12.41
C THR A 114 24.36 49.83 -11.69
N LYS A 115 24.14 49.09 -10.59
CA LYS A 115 25.21 48.31 -9.96
C LYS A 115 25.76 47.26 -10.95
N PRO A 116 27.09 47.00 -10.97
CA PRO A 116 27.67 45.93 -11.78
C PRO A 116 27.16 44.55 -11.35
N ASP A 117 27.34 43.55 -12.20
CA ASP A 117 26.97 42.18 -11.84
C ASP A 117 27.84 41.60 -10.72
N PRO A 118 27.26 40.76 -9.84
CA PRO A 118 27.98 40.16 -8.72
C PRO A 118 29.12 39.26 -9.23
N VAL A 119 30.23 39.25 -8.50
CA VAL A 119 31.47 38.54 -8.90
C VAL A 119 31.75 37.38 -7.96
N THR A 120 31.33 37.46 -6.70
CA THR A 120 31.55 36.45 -5.67
C THR A 120 30.31 35.61 -5.37
N ALA A 121 30.51 34.35 -4.95
CA ALA A 121 29.44 33.43 -4.58
C ALA A 121 28.42 34.03 -3.59
N LEU A 122 28.93 34.80 -2.62
CA LEU A 122 28.16 35.43 -1.56
C LEU A 122 27.25 36.55 -2.10
N GLU A 123 27.72 37.37 -3.05
CA GLU A 123 26.87 38.37 -3.73
C GLU A 123 25.81 37.72 -4.63
N TYR A 124 26.12 36.57 -5.26
CA TYR A 124 25.10 35.79 -5.97
C TYR A 124 24.03 35.22 -5.04
N TYR A 125 24.40 34.85 -3.81
CA TYR A 125 23.44 34.40 -2.78
C TYR A 125 22.59 35.57 -2.27
N GLU A 126 23.19 36.74 -2.04
CA GLU A 126 22.49 37.96 -1.66
C GLU A 126 21.47 38.38 -2.73
N LYS A 127 21.90 38.46 -4.00
CA LYS A 127 21.02 38.76 -5.16
C LYS A 127 19.95 37.68 -5.37
N ALA A 128 20.16 36.46 -4.88
CA ALA A 128 19.14 35.39 -4.86
C ALA A 128 18.09 35.62 -3.77
N VAL A 129 18.51 35.91 -2.53
CA VAL A 129 17.59 36.25 -1.42
C VAL A 129 16.78 37.51 -1.75
N GLU A 130 17.39 38.54 -2.34
CA GLU A 130 16.69 39.74 -2.83
C GLU A 130 15.60 39.39 -3.85
N ARG A 131 15.89 38.51 -4.82
CA ARG A 131 14.91 38.06 -5.83
C ARG A 131 13.82 37.17 -5.26
N GLU A 132 14.12 36.39 -4.23
CA GLU A 132 13.16 35.54 -3.53
C GLU A 132 12.21 36.36 -2.65
N ALA A 133 12.72 37.35 -1.93
CA ALA A 133 11.94 38.33 -1.17
C ALA A 133 11.04 39.20 -2.08
N ALA A 134 11.50 39.48 -3.31
CA ALA A 134 10.72 40.13 -4.37
C ALA A 134 9.78 39.18 -5.14
N GLY A 135 9.56 37.94 -4.66
CA GLY A 135 8.63 36.96 -5.27
C GLY A 135 9.08 36.34 -6.61
N ASN A 136 10.22 36.73 -7.16
CA ASN A 136 10.75 36.17 -8.40
C ASN A 136 11.56 34.90 -8.12
N HIS A 137 10.83 33.82 -7.87
CA HIS A 137 11.37 32.50 -7.54
C HIS A 137 12.15 31.84 -8.69
N GLY A 138 11.94 32.25 -9.95
CA GLY A 138 12.66 31.73 -11.11
C GLY A 138 14.12 32.19 -11.18
N ASP A 139 14.34 33.50 -10.98
CA ASP A 139 15.68 34.09 -10.95
C ASP A 139 16.44 33.68 -9.69
N SER A 140 15.81 33.74 -8.51
CA SER A 140 16.48 33.41 -7.23
C SER A 140 17.02 31.97 -7.22
N VAL A 141 16.24 30.98 -7.63
CA VAL A 141 16.71 29.58 -7.76
C VAL A 141 17.90 29.45 -8.73
N THR A 142 17.94 30.27 -9.79
CA THR A 142 19.05 30.28 -10.75
C THR A 142 20.31 30.93 -10.16
N LEU A 143 20.15 31.99 -9.37
CA LEU A 143 21.23 32.68 -8.66
C LEU A 143 21.78 31.85 -7.49
N TYR A 144 20.93 31.21 -6.68
CA TYR A 144 21.33 30.25 -5.65
C TYR A 144 22.16 29.08 -6.24
N ARG A 145 21.73 28.53 -7.39
CA ARG A 145 22.48 27.47 -8.10
C ARG A 145 23.83 27.94 -8.60
N LYS A 146 24.01 29.22 -8.94
CA LYS A 146 25.33 29.81 -9.25
C LYS A 146 26.16 29.98 -7.98
N ALA A 147 25.57 30.49 -6.90
CA ALA A 147 26.23 30.72 -5.62
C ALA A 147 26.83 29.41 -5.05
N PHE A 148 26.01 28.38 -4.86
CA PHE A 148 26.47 27.08 -4.34
C PHE A 148 27.51 26.39 -5.25
N ARG A 149 27.39 26.51 -6.58
CA ARG A 149 28.39 25.97 -7.52
C ARG A 149 29.77 26.62 -7.42
N MET A 150 29.88 27.80 -6.82
CA MET A 150 31.15 28.49 -6.58
C MET A 150 31.67 28.30 -5.15
N ASP A 151 30.77 28.03 -4.20
CA ASP A 151 31.11 27.72 -2.81
C ASP A 151 29.97 26.93 -2.14
N ASP A 152 30.20 25.63 -1.87
CA ASP A 152 29.24 24.73 -1.21
C ASP A 152 28.85 25.16 0.22
N ARG A 153 29.52 26.17 0.81
CA ARG A 153 29.22 26.75 2.15
C ARG A 153 28.85 28.23 2.09
N VAL A 154 28.39 28.71 0.94
CA VAL A 154 27.94 30.09 0.77
C VAL A 154 26.77 30.46 1.70
N ASP A 155 25.91 29.49 2.05
CA ASP A 155 24.83 29.62 3.04
C ASP A 155 25.38 29.96 4.44
N GLN A 156 26.48 29.33 4.85
CA GLN A 156 27.13 29.58 6.12
C GLN A 156 27.83 30.93 6.12
N LYS A 157 28.40 31.36 4.98
CA LYS A 157 28.98 32.70 4.83
C LYS A 157 27.91 33.79 4.87
N TYR A 158 26.79 33.60 4.18
CA TYR A 158 25.63 34.49 4.23
C TYR A 158 25.07 34.57 5.66
N LYS A 159 24.84 33.42 6.29
CA LYS A 159 24.37 33.35 7.68
C LYS A 159 25.33 34.04 8.65
N ASN A 160 26.64 33.86 8.51
CA ASN A 160 27.61 34.55 9.36
C ASN A 160 27.73 36.05 9.08
N LYS A 161 27.37 36.53 7.88
CA LYS A 161 27.36 37.97 7.51
C LYS A 161 26.11 38.70 8.02
N TYR A 162 24.92 38.11 7.86
CA TYR A 162 23.64 38.76 8.19
C TYR A 162 23.04 38.32 9.53
N PHE A 163 23.39 37.12 10.01
CA PHE A 163 23.00 36.57 11.31
C PHE A 163 24.23 36.09 12.09
N PRO A 164 25.26 36.95 12.29
CA PRO A 164 26.45 36.58 13.06
C PRO A 164 26.02 36.06 14.43
N GLN A 165 26.40 34.83 14.78
CA GLN A 165 26.10 34.31 16.09
C GLN A 165 26.72 35.24 17.16
N ALA A 166 25.93 35.56 18.19
CA ALA A 166 26.42 36.18 19.42
C ALA A 166 27.27 35.17 20.22
N ALA A 167 28.39 34.75 19.62
CA ALA A 167 29.36 33.85 20.19
C ALA A 167 30.11 34.60 21.30
N TYR A 168 29.66 34.40 22.53
CA TYR A 168 30.29 34.90 23.76
C TYR A 168 31.82 34.77 23.70
N LYS A 169 32.51 35.90 23.50
CA LYS A 169 33.95 36.03 23.67
C LYS A 169 34.28 37.26 24.50
N THR A 170 34.65 36.98 25.74
CA THR A 170 35.76 37.61 26.48
C THR A 170 36.45 38.77 25.74
N ALA A 171 36.13 40.00 26.13
CA ALA A 171 36.99 41.16 25.95
C ALA A 171 37.69 41.47 27.29
N SER A 172 38.93 41.93 27.22
CA SER A 172 39.76 42.28 28.38
C SER A 172 40.43 43.62 28.12
N ALA A 173 40.09 44.65 28.90
CA ALA A 173 40.84 45.90 28.95
C ALA A 173 40.67 46.59 30.32
N THR A 174 41.78 47.13 30.81
CA THR A 174 41.97 47.89 32.05
C THR A 174 41.25 49.25 32.07
N GLY A 175 40.75 49.68 33.24
CA GLY A 175 40.30 51.07 33.49
C GLY A 175 40.08 51.33 34.99
N SER A 176 40.73 52.37 35.55
CA SER A 176 40.90 52.58 37.00
C SER A 176 39.72 53.26 37.73
N GLY A 177 39.43 52.82 38.96
CA GLY A 177 38.53 53.42 39.96
C GLY A 177 38.69 52.72 41.31
N ALA A 178 38.50 53.40 42.45
CA ALA A 178 39.07 52.97 43.74
C ALA A 178 38.09 52.70 44.90
N ALA A 179 38.19 51.48 45.46
CA ALA A 179 38.03 51.07 46.89
C ALA A 179 36.66 51.30 47.61
N PRO A 180 36.41 50.66 48.79
CA PRO A 180 37.17 49.60 49.48
C PRO A 180 36.40 48.24 49.59
N ALA A 181 37.02 47.24 50.21
CA ALA A 181 36.62 45.82 50.12
C ALA A 181 35.78 45.27 51.28
N THR A 182 35.05 44.17 51.03
CA THR A 182 34.75 43.12 52.02
C THR A 182 34.56 41.75 51.35
N ALA A 183 34.89 40.66 52.05
CA ALA A 183 34.58 39.25 51.75
C ALA A 183 35.02 38.65 50.39
N SER A 184 36.19 38.00 50.37
CA SER A 184 36.75 37.32 49.20
C SER A 184 36.12 35.94 48.91
N GLN A 185 35.48 35.78 47.74
CA GLN A 185 35.27 34.46 47.12
C GLN A 185 35.96 34.40 45.74
N LYS A 186 36.58 33.24 45.41
CA LYS A 186 37.29 33.03 44.15
C LYS A 186 36.30 32.83 42.99
N PRO A 187 36.29 33.67 41.93
CA PRO A 187 35.52 33.39 40.73
C PRO A 187 36.22 32.30 39.91
N GLY A 188 35.61 31.12 39.74
CA GLY A 188 36.23 30.09 38.87
C GLY A 188 35.62 28.69 38.85
N GLN A 189 34.81 28.27 39.83
CA GLN A 189 34.27 26.91 39.88
C GLN A 189 32.74 26.87 39.76
N ARG A 190 32.24 26.23 38.70
CA ARG A 190 30.82 25.88 38.55
C ARG A 190 30.52 24.70 39.48
N GLN A 191 29.97 24.97 40.65
CA GLN A 191 29.42 23.93 41.55
C GLN A 191 28.36 23.10 40.82
N SER A 192 28.27 21.81 41.12
CA SER A 192 27.14 21.01 40.64
C SER A 192 25.85 21.43 41.35
N MET A 193 24.70 21.19 40.70
CA MET A 193 23.39 21.44 41.30
C MET A 193 23.20 20.71 42.65
N LYS A 194 23.87 19.56 42.83
CA LYS A 194 23.84 18.81 44.10
C LYS A 194 24.64 19.51 45.19
N GLU A 195 25.85 20.00 44.90
CA GLU A 195 26.64 20.79 45.85
C GLU A 195 25.92 22.08 46.23
N LEU A 196 25.39 22.81 45.23
CA LEU A 196 24.67 24.07 45.43
C LEU A 196 23.46 23.88 46.37
N ILE A 197 22.61 22.88 46.11
CA ILE A 197 21.46 22.60 46.97
C ILE A 197 21.91 22.11 48.36
N THR A 198 22.98 21.30 48.45
CA THR A 198 23.53 20.87 49.75
C THR A 198 24.00 22.07 50.59
N SER A 199 24.52 23.13 49.96
CA SER A 199 24.92 24.37 50.66
C SER A 199 23.75 25.11 51.33
N PHE A 200 22.50 24.84 50.93
CA PHE A 200 21.31 25.47 51.52
C PHE A 200 20.80 24.76 52.78
N SER A 201 21.36 23.59 53.13
CA SER A 201 20.95 22.78 54.30
C SER A 201 21.08 23.50 55.65
N ALA A 202 22.03 24.44 55.77
CA ALA A 202 22.27 25.24 56.97
C ALA A 202 21.51 26.58 57.02
N LEU A 203 20.68 26.88 56.01
CA LEU A 203 19.93 28.14 55.93
C LEU A 203 18.52 27.98 56.51
N SER A 204 18.09 28.95 57.32
CA SER A 204 16.70 29.14 57.76
C SER A 204 15.86 29.88 56.70
N ILE A 205 14.58 30.10 56.98
CA ILE A 205 13.78 31.12 56.31
C ILE A 205 14.01 32.43 57.07
N GLU A 206 14.41 33.48 56.37
CA GLU A 206 14.53 34.84 56.93
C GLU A 206 13.22 35.62 56.69
N PRO A 207 12.79 36.50 57.62
CA PRO A 207 11.71 37.44 57.37
C PRO A 207 12.10 38.43 56.27
N ALA A 208 11.10 39.08 55.66
CA ALA A 208 11.37 40.18 54.74
C ALA A 208 12.06 41.35 55.49
N PRO A 209 13.02 42.05 54.85
CA PRO A 209 13.57 43.27 55.43
C PRO A 209 12.45 44.32 55.64
N PRO A 210 12.57 45.22 56.63
CA PRO A 210 11.57 46.25 56.84
C PRO A 210 11.56 47.22 55.65
N GLU A 211 10.37 47.71 55.27
CA GLU A 211 10.21 48.62 54.11
C GLU A 211 10.92 49.97 54.31
N ILE A 212 11.16 50.35 55.57
CA ILE A 212 11.88 51.56 55.97
C ILE A 212 12.94 51.17 57.01
N GLU A 213 14.18 51.59 56.79
CA GLU A 213 15.31 51.35 57.70
C GLU A 213 15.01 51.93 59.09
N GLY A 214 14.97 51.07 60.12
CA GLY A 214 14.59 51.41 61.49
C GLY A 214 13.15 51.11 61.91
N THR A 215 12.28 50.64 60.99
CA THR A 215 10.95 50.11 61.35
C THR A 215 11.02 48.61 61.74
N PRO A 216 10.09 48.09 62.57
CA PRO A 216 10.04 46.67 62.90
C PRO A 216 9.78 45.82 61.64
N GLN A 217 10.40 44.64 61.57
CA GLN A 217 10.20 43.70 60.47
C GLN A 217 8.73 43.23 60.39
N PRO A 218 8.18 43.02 59.17
CA PRO A 218 6.87 42.41 59.02
C PRO A 218 6.87 40.98 59.59
N PRO A 219 5.80 40.56 60.29
CA PRO A 219 5.75 39.23 60.91
C PRO A 219 5.82 38.13 59.85
N CYS A 220 6.67 37.13 60.07
CA CYS A 220 6.89 36.01 59.16
C CYS A 220 6.64 34.68 59.89
N PRO A 221 5.38 34.27 60.14
CA PRO A 221 5.08 33.07 60.94
C PRO A 221 5.73 31.79 60.40
N ILE A 222 5.95 31.70 59.09
CA ILE A 222 6.60 30.55 58.44
C ILE A 222 8.10 30.43 58.77
N ALA A 223 8.74 31.48 59.30
CA ALA A 223 10.11 31.44 59.82
C ALA A 223 10.19 30.99 61.30
N GLU A 224 9.07 31.06 62.03
CA GLU A 224 8.97 30.65 63.45
C GLU A 224 8.53 29.18 63.62
N ILE A 225 8.04 28.56 62.55
CA ILE A 225 7.54 27.18 62.52
C ILE A 225 8.71 26.16 62.42
N PRO A 226 8.76 25.12 63.26
CA PRO A 226 9.76 24.04 63.15
C PRO A 226 9.70 23.31 61.80
N ASP A 227 10.87 22.87 61.29
CA ASP A 227 10.98 22.21 59.98
C ASP A 227 10.04 20.99 59.86
N GLU A 228 9.78 20.23 60.94
CA GLU A 228 8.85 19.09 60.91
C GLU A 228 7.43 19.52 60.52
N ILE A 229 6.93 20.60 61.12
CA ILE A 229 5.60 21.14 60.85
C ILE A 229 5.56 21.79 59.46
N LEU A 230 6.63 22.47 59.06
CA LEU A 230 6.77 23.01 57.70
C LEU A 230 6.76 21.88 56.65
N VAL A 231 7.46 20.76 56.87
CA VAL A 231 7.45 19.59 56.00
C VAL A 231 6.07 18.92 55.95
N HIS A 232 5.32 18.92 57.05
CA HIS A 232 3.91 18.50 57.05
C HIS A 232 3.03 19.42 56.19
N ILE A 233 3.15 20.74 56.32
CA ILE A 233 2.42 21.72 55.49
C ILE A 233 2.78 21.54 54.00
N LEU A 234 4.08 21.42 53.68
CA LEU A 234 4.56 21.19 52.32
C LEU A 234 4.05 19.87 51.73
N ARG A 235 3.95 18.81 52.54
CA ARG A 235 3.37 17.53 52.12
C ARG A 235 1.91 17.70 51.68
N ASP A 236 1.11 18.38 52.47
CA ASP A 236 -0.33 18.50 52.19
C ASP A 236 -0.61 19.51 51.07
N VAL A 237 0.19 20.56 50.92
CA VAL A 237 0.22 21.41 49.70
C VAL A 237 0.53 20.57 48.45
N SER A 238 1.47 19.63 48.52
CA SER A 238 1.81 18.76 47.39
C SER A 238 0.70 17.77 46.99
N LEU A 239 -0.27 17.53 47.88
CA LEU A 239 -1.47 16.74 47.61
C LEU A 239 -2.61 17.56 47.00
N LEU A 240 -2.53 18.90 47.05
CA LEU A 240 -3.45 19.82 46.38
C LEU A 240 -2.96 20.14 44.96
N ASP A 241 -1.75 20.67 44.81
CA ASP A 241 -1.05 20.75 43.52
C ASP A 241 0.47 20.58 43.70
N VAL A 242 1.01 19.53 43.07
CA VAL A 242 2.46 19.30 42.96
C VAL A 242 3.15 20.47 42.23
N GLY A 243 2.44 21.17 41.33
CA GLY A 243 2.91 22.38 40.68
C GLY A 243 3.19 23.52 41.67
N ASP A 244 2.26 23.81 42.59
CA ASP A 244 2.47 24.82 43.63
C ASP A 244 3.55 24.43 44.64
N PHE A 245 3.57 23.17 45.09
CA PHE A 245 4.67 22.66 45.92
C PHE A 245 6.05 22.87 45.27
N VAL A 246 6.17 22.64 43.96
CA VAL A 246 7.42 22.91 43.22
C VAL A 246 7.67 24.41 43.00
N ARG A 247 6.62 25.25 42.87
CA ARG A 247 6.76 26.72 42.79
C ARG A 247 7.38 27.31 44.07
N LEU A 248 7.13 26.73 45.24
CA LEU A 248 7.71 27.19 46.52
C LEU A 248 9.25 27.16 46.55
N ALA A 249 9.90 26.28 45.76
CA ALA A 249 11.36 26.25 45.60
C ALA A 249 11.94 27.54 44.98
N ARG A 250 11.10 28.43 44.42
CA ARG A 250 11.51 29.74 43.90
C ARG A 250 11.51 30.86 44.96
N VAL A 251 10.94 30.62 46.14
CA VAL A 251 10.70 31.67 47.16
C VAL A 251 11.97 31.95 47.96
N CYS A 252 12.60 30.92 48.54
CA CYS A 252 13.86 31.09 49.28
C CYS A 252 14.73 29.82 49.21
N LYS A 253 16.01 29.95 49.58
CA LYS A 253 16.99 28.84 49.52
C LYS A 253 16.62 27.66 50.43
N ARG A 254 16.02 27.91 51.60
CA ARG A 254 15.54 26.85 52.53
C ARG A 254 14.37 26.06 51.93
N LEU A 255 13.39 26.73 51.32
CA LEU A 255 12.32 26.04 50.59
C LEU A 255 12.85 25.30 49.35
N ALA A 256 13.84 25.85 48.64
CA ALA A 256 14.52 25.15 47.55
C ALA A 256 15.27 23.89 48.00
N PHE A 257 15.83 23.89 49.21
CA PHE A 257 16.39 22.69 49.84
C PHE A 257 15.29 21.66 50.11
N LEU A 258 14.31 22.01 50.95
CA LEU A 258 13.25 21.08 51.40
C LEU A 258 12.49 20.46 50.22
N VAL A 259 12.09 21.25 49.21
CA VAL A 259 11.37 20.74 48.02
C VAL A 259 12.20 19.73 47.21
N VAL A 260 13.54 19.75 47.29
CA VAL A 260 14.41 18.84 46.56
C VAL A 260 14.92 17.67 47.41
N THR A 261 15.07 17.85 48.73
CA THR A 261 15.63 16.83 49.63
C THR A 261 14.60 16.02 50.43
N GLU A 262 13.37 16.52 50.62
CA GLU A 262 12.32 15.79 51.36
C GLU A 262 11.70 14.64 50.54
N ASP A 263 12.44 13.54 50.49
CA ASP A 263 12.06 12.28 49.87
C ASP A 263 10.76 11.70 50.47
N ARG A 264 10.39 12.08 51.70
CA ARG A 264 9.09 11.76 52.34
C ARG A 264 7.90 12.30 51.55
N ILE A 265 7.99 13.54 51.07
CA ILE A 265 6.94 14.18 50.29
C ILE A 265 6.84 13.50 48.92
N TRP A 266 7.98 13.38 48.22
CA TRP A 266 8.03 12.72 46.91
C TRP A 266 7.57 11.27 46.94
N ARG A 267 7.85 10.52 48.01
CA ARG A 267 7.31 9.15 48.21
C ARG A 267 5.79 9.13 48.28
N ARG A 268 5.16 10.06 49.02
CA ARG A 268 3.69 10.14 49.15
C ARG A 268 3.03 10.61 47.84
N ILE A 269 3.68 11.48 47.07
CA ILE A 269 3.23 11.84 45.72
C ILE A 269 3.28 10.61 44.80
N CYS A 270 4.43 9.91 44.74
CA CYS A 270 4.65 8.77 43.83
C CYS A 270 3.77 7.55 44.12
N LEU A 271 3.49 7.25 45.38
CA LEU A 271 2.62 6.15 45.81
C LEU A 271 1.13 6.54 45.91
N GLY A 272 0.80 7.81 45.72
CA GLY A 272 -0.57 8.29 45.70
C GLY A 272 -1.35 7.84 44.45
N THR A 273 -2.68 7.78 44.58
CA THR A 273 -3.61 7.58 43.45
C THR A 273 -4.00 8.91 42.78
N GLU A 274 -3.71 10.04 43.42
CA GLU A 274 -4.09 11.38 42.97
C GLU A 274 -3.20 11.85 41.80
N PHE A 275 -1.88 11.78 42.00
CA PHE A 275 -0.84 12.21 41.05
C PHE A 275 0.24 11.16 40.81
N GLY A 276 0.26 10.09 41.61
CA GLY A 276 1.28 9.05 41.59
C GLY A 276 0.97 7.90 40.63
N PHE A 277 1.78 6.86 40.74
CA PHE A 277 1.79 5.74 39.80
C PHE A 277 0.79 4.64 40.16
N ASN A 278 0.23 4.65 41.37
CA ASN A 278 -0.88 3.76 41.73
C ASN A 278 -2.20 4.15 41.01
N GLY A 279 -2.25 5.33 40.38
CA GLY A 279 -3.31 5.72 39.43
C GLY A 279 -3.13 5.21 38.00
N MET A 280 -2.19 4.29 37.73
CA MET A 280 -1.94 3.71 36.39
C MET A 280 -2.61 2.34 36.21
N HIS A 281 -3.34 2.18 35.11
CA HIS A 281 -4.08 0.95 34.81
C HIS A 281 -3.28 0.02 33.91
N TYR A 282 -2.96 -1.16 34.43
CA TYR A 282 -2.32 -2.27 33.69
C TYR A 282 -3.31 -3.40 33.31
N ASN A 283 -4.53 -3.35 33.86
CA ASN A 283 -5.68 -4.19 33.52
C ASN A 283 -6.73 -3.34 32.79
N TRP A 284 -7.69 -3.96 32.11
CA TRP A 284 -8.88 -3.22 31.68
C TRP A 284 -9.71 -2.78 32.90
N GLN A 285 -10.45 -1.68 32.76
CA GLN A 285 -11.32 -1.14 33.83
C GLN A 285 -12.79 -1.04 33.41
N ARG A 286 -13.06 -1.03 32.10
CA ARG A 286 -14.38 -0.92 31.48
C ARG A 286 -14.40 -1.65 30.13
N GLN A 287 -15.60 -1.90 29.62
CA GLN A 287 -15.81 -2.35 28.25
C GLN A 287 -15.51 -1.23 27.23
N ILE A 288 -15.36 -1.61 25.95
CA ILE A 288 -15.13 -0.66 24.84
C ILE A 288 -16.31 0.32 24.69
N THR A 289 -17.52 -0.10 25.07
CA THR A 289 -18.76 0.69 25.14
C THR A 289 -18.78 1.73 26.27
N TRP A 290 -17.79 1.73 27.17
CA TRP A 290 -17.74 2.45 28.46
C TRP A 290 -18.71 1.93 29.54
N GLU A 291 -19.37 0.79 29.34
CA GLU A 291 -20.04 0.06 30.42
C GLU A 291 -19.03 -0.59 31.40
N PRO A 292 -19.44 -0.97 32.63
CA PRO A 292 -18.65 -1.81 33.52
C PRO A 292 -18.25 -3.14 32.86
N LEU A 293 -17.19 -3.77 33.35
CA LEU A 293 -16.85 -5.15 32.97
C LEU A 293 -17.88 -6.13 33.56
N THR A 294 -18.19 -7.19 32.83
CA THR A 294 -19.04 -8.30 33.29
C THR A 294 -18.20 -9.42 33.90
N ASP A 295 -18.82 -10.32 34.66
CA ASP A 295 -18.13 -11.50 35.20
C ASP A 295 -17.55 -12.38 34.07
N GLU A 296 -18.19 -12.44 32.91
CA GLU A 296 -17.66 -13.11 31.71
C GLU A 296 -16.38 -12.45 31.17
N ASP A 297 -16.32 -11.11 31.10
CA ASP A 297 -15.08 -10.39 30.76
C ASP A 297 -13.94 -10.73 31.74
N LEU A 298 -14.29 -10.80 33.03
CA LEU A 298 -13.37 -10.95 34.16
C LEU A 298 -12.86 -12.39 34.34
N VAL A 299 -13.64 -13.39 33.93
CA VAL A 299 -13.20 -14.78 33.73
C VAL A 299 -12.29 -14.85 32.51
N GLN A 300 -12.69 -14.28 31.37
CA GLN A 300 -11.89 -14.36 30.14
C GLN A 300 -10.56 -13.58 30.20
N GLU A 301 -10.42 -12.59 31.09
CA GLU A 301 -9.12 -11.95 31.40
C GLU A 301 -8.26 -12.82 32.33
N ALA A 302 -8.88 -13.62 33.22
CA ALA A 302 -8.18 -14.57 34.09
C ALA A 302 -7.70 -15.82 33.33
N GLU A 303 -8.53 -16.41 32.47
CA GLU A 303 -8.16 -17.53 31.59
C GLU A 303 -6.95 -17.19 30.72
N LYS A 304 -6.92 -15.98 30.14
CA LYS A 304 -5.78 -15.50 29.33
C LYS A 304 -4.53 -15.25 30.16
N ALA A 305 -4.66 -14.93 31.45
CA ALA A 305 -3.51 -14.81 32.34
C ALA A 305 -2.96 -16.20 32.68
N ALA A 306 -3.82 -17.16 33.03
CA ALA A 306 -3.43 -18.55 33.31
C ALA A 306 -2.74 -19.21 32.10
N ALA A 307 -3.36 -19.17 30.92
CA ALA A 307 -2.80 -19.68 29.67
C ALA A 307 -1.57 -18.90 29.13
N SER A 308 -1.07 -17.92 29.89
CA SER A 308 0.19 -17.22 29.63
C SER A 308 1.27 -17.47 30.69
N ALA A 309 0.92 -18.19 31.76
CA ALA A 309 1.79 -18.52 32.88
C ALA A 309 2.29 -19.98 32.85
N GLU A 310 1.79 -20.82 31.93
CA GLU A 310 2.23 -22.21 31.75
C GLU A 310 3.71 -22.29 31.33
N SER A 311 4.58 -22.60 32.31
CA SER A 311 5.87 -23.24 32.04
C SER A 311 5.65 -24.71 31.65
N PRO A 312 6.54 -25.33 30.83
CA PRO A 312 6.37 -26.73 30.41
C PRO A 312 6.43 -27.77 31.55
N ASP A 313 6.88 -27.36 32.73
CA ASP A 313 6.99 -28.17 33.94
C ASP A 313 6.18 -27.49 35.07
N GLY A 314 5.18 -28.18 35.62
CA GLY A 314 4.32 -27.70 36.72
C GLY A 314 2.95 -28.37 36.76
N ASP A 315 2.56 -28.93 37.91
CA ASP A 315 1.40 -29.83 38.08
C ASP A 315 0.02 -29.18 37.81
N GLU A 316 -0.93 -29.95 37.25
CA GLU A 316 -2.27 -29.46 36.85
C GLU A 316 -3.21 -29.11 38.05
N ASP A 317 -2.91 -29.59 39.26
CA ASP A 317 -3.81 -29.55 40.43
C ASP A 317 -3.74 -28.24 41.26
N SER A 318 -3.85 -27.07 40.62
CA SER A 318 -3.94 -25.78 41.36
C SER A 318 -4.83 -24.70 40.74
N ILE A 319 -6.00 -25.07 40.21
CA ILE A 319 -7.06 -24.11 39.84
C ILE A 319 -7.62 -23.44 41.11
N LEU A 320 -7.03 -22.31 41.51
CA LEU A 320 -7.55 -21.46 42.57
C LEU A 320 -8.94 -20.92 42.19
N PRO A 321 -9.88 -20.79 43.16
CA PRO A 321 -11.20 -20.26 42.89
C PRO A 321 -11.13 -18.80 42.37
N PRO A 322 -12.10 -18.36 41.56
CA PRO A 322 -12.12 -17.00 41.04
C PRO A 322 -12.31 -15.99 42.18
N LEU A 323 -11.24 -15.23 42.47
CA LEU A 323 -11.22 -14.13 43.44
C LEU A 323 -12.39 -13.17 43.21
N THR A 324 -13.01 -12.73 44.29
CA THR A 324 -14.06 -11.70 44.26
C THR A 324 -13.52 -10.37 43.73
N LEU A 325 -14.42 -9.47 43.33
CA LEU A 325 -14.07 -8.13 42.86
C LEU A 325 -13.25 -7.33 43.88
N GLU A 326 -13.50 -7.55 45.18
CA GLU A 326 -12.86 -6.85 46.29
C GLU A 326 -11.44 -7.37 46.53
N GLU A 327 -11.26 -8.69 46.72
CA GLU A 327 -9.94 -9.34 46.83
C GLU A 327 -9.06 -9.06 45.60
N ARG A 328 -9.66 -9.05 44.40
CA ARG A 328 -8.98 -8.72 43.14
C ARG A 328 -8.55 -7.25 43.08
N ALA A 329 -9.30 -6.33 43.69
CA ALA A 329 -8.91 -4.92 43.77
C ALA A 329 -7.74 -4.72 44.75
N GLU A 330 -7.79 -5.36 45.92
CA GLU A 330 -6.70 -5.33 46.90
C GLU A 330 -5.39 -5.90 46.32
N GLN A 331 -5.44 -7.05 45.64
CA GLN A 331 -4.28 -7.62 44.96
C GLN A 331 -3.71 -6.68 43.90
N GLN A 332 -4.54 -5.98 43.12
CA GLN A 332 -4.06 -5.04 42.11
C GLN A 332 -3.36 -3.82 42.72
N ASP A 333 -3.84 -3.28 43.84
CA ASP A 333 -3.19 -2.14 44.50
C ASP A 333 -1.89 -2.55 45.23
N ALA A 334 -1.83 -3.79 45.74
CA ALA A 334 -0.58 -4.39 46.20
C ALA A 334 0.43 -4.59 45.04
N GLU A 335 -0.03 -5.05 43.86
CA GLU A 335 0.81 -5.25 42.67
C GLU A 335 1.39 -3.92 42.15
N LYS A 336 0.55 -2.89 41.96
CA LYS A 336 0.97 -1.53 41.55
C LYS A 336 2.03 -0.94 42.47
N THR A 337 1.83 -1.10 43.78
CA THR A 337 2.75 -0.64 44.82
C THR A 337 4.08 -1.39 44.77
N THR A 338 4.03 -2.72 44.60
CA THR A 338 5.21 -3.59 44.51
C THR A 338 6.03 -3.32 43.25
N ASN A 339 5.37 -3.21 42.09
CA ASN A 339 5.98 -2.83 40.81
C ASN A 339 6.64 -1.44 40.89
N THR A 340 6.00 -0.49 41.56
CA THR A 340 6.58 0.84 41.79
C THR A 340 7.82 0.78 42.71
N LEU A 341 7.80 -0.04 43.77
CA LEU A 341 8.94 -0.18 44.70
C LEU A 341 10.15 -0.91 44.10
N SER A 342 9.95 -1.84 43.15
CA SER A 342 11.06 -2.52 42.46
C SER A 342 11.82 -1.56 41.52
N LEU A 343 11.08 -0.78 40.71
CA LEU A 343 11.60 0.21 39.77
C LEU A 343 12.34 1.37 40.47
N TYR A 344 11.90 1.77 41.67
CA TYR A 344 12.53 2.81 42.48
C TYR A 344 14.01 2.50 42.79
N LYS A 345 14.31 1.24 43.15
CA LYS A 345 15.68 0.83 43.48
C LYS A 345 16.56 0.68 42.25
N SER A 346 16.03 0.10 41.16
CA SER A 346 16.80 -0.23 39.96
C SER A 346 17.03 0.95 39.01
N LEU A 347 15.97 1.53 38.46
CA LEU A 347 16.06 2.54 37.38
C LEU A 347 16.31 3.96 37.91
N TYR A 348 15.71 4.30 39.05
CA TYR A 348 15.66 5.68 39.55
C TYR A 348 16.68 5.97 40.66
N SER A 349 17.61 5.04 40.91
CA SER A 349 18.72 5.18 41.87
C SER A 349 18.26 5.55 43.29
N SER A 350 17.13 5.01 43.74
CA SER A 350 16.50 5.30 45.04
C SER A 350 16.23 6.80 45.30
N SER A 351 15.65 7.50 44.32
CA SER A 351 15.16 8.88 44.48
C SER A 351 13.73 9.03 43.96
N TRP A 352 12.78 9.38 44.84
CA TRP A 352 11.37 9.49 44.43
C TRP A 352 11.13 10.71 43.54
N LEU A 353 11.84 11.83 43.78
CA LEU A 353 11.87 13.00 42.88
C LEU A 353 12.32 12.61 41.46
N ARG A 354 13.36 11.77 41.34
CA ARG A 354 13.85 11.30 40.03
C ARG A 354 12.83 10.40 39.33
N MET A 355 12.18 9.50 40.06
CA MET A 355 11.08 8.70 39.52
C MET A 355 9.92 9.61 39.05
N PHE A 356 9.44 10.54 39.87
CA PHE A 356 8.32 11.42 39.54
C PHE A 356 8.54 12.24 38.26
N ARG A 357 9.80 12.60 37.98
CA ARG A 357 10.18 13.40 36.80
C ARG A 357 10.43 12.57 35.54
N LEU A 358 10.86 11.31 35.66
CA LEU A 358 11.36 10.51 34.53
C LEU A 358 10.49 9.29 34.17
N ARG A 359 9.64 8.80 35.10
CA ARG A 359 8.78 7.64 34.84
C ARG A 359 7.58 8.05 33.96
N PRO A 360 7.34 7.37 32.81
CA PRO A 360 6.23 7.70 31.92
C PRO A 360 4.86 7.59 32.62
N ARG A 361 3.96 8.54 32.36
CA ARG A 361 2.56 8.49 32.80
C ARG A 361 1.63 9.20 31.82
N ILE A 362 0.36 8.79 31.81
CA ILE A 362 -0.69 9.44 31.01
C ILE A 362 -1.08 10.78 31.63
N ARG A 363 -1.33 11.79 30.79
CA ARG A 363 -1.92 13.07 31.17
C ARG A 363 -3.42 13.07 30.86
N PHE A 364 -4.24 13.27 31.89
CA PHE A 364 -5.70 13.36 31.77
C PHE A 364 -6.22 14.79 31.57
N ASN A 365 -5.35 15.80 31.72
CA ASN A 365 -5.66 17.23 31.64
C ASN A 365 -5.51 17.81 30.22
N GLY A 366 -5.65 17.00 29.17
CA GLY A 366 -5.51 17.45 27.78
C GLY A 366 -5.80 16.36 26.76
N CYS A 367 -5.42 16.61 25.51
CA CYS A 367 -5.51 15.67 24.40
C CYS A 367 -4.13 15.41 23.81
N TYR A 368 -3.85 14.15 23.46
CA TYR A 368 -2.71 13.78 22.63
C TYR A 368 -3.11 13.96 21.16
N ILE A 369 -2.23 14.58 20.38
CA ILE A 369 -2.47 14.91 18.97
C ILE A 369 -1.30 14.37 18.15
N SER A 370 -1.60 13.64 17.08
CA SER A 370 -0.62 13.22 16.07
C SER A 370 -1.06 13.76 14.71
N THR A 371 -0.23 14.63 14.14
CA THR A 371 -0.42 15.22 12.81
C THR A 371 0.20 14.31 11.77
N VAL A 372 -0.59 13.84 10.81
CA VAL A 372 -0.16 12.95 9.74
C VAL A 372 -0.38 13.65 8.40
N ASN A 373 0.71 13.89 7.68
CA ASN A 373 0.70 14.48 6.35
C ASN A 373 1.04 13.40 5.31
N TYR A 374 0.20 13.20 4.30
CA TYR A 374 0.54 12.37 3.15
C TYR A 374 0.32 13.09 1.82
N VAL A 375 1.18 12.79 0.84
CA VAL A 375 1.16 13.43 -0.47
C VAL A 375 0.33 12.58 -1.43
N ARG A 376 -0.80 13.10 -1.89
CA ARG A 376 -1.64 12.47 -2.92
C ARG A 376 -1.39 13.14 -4.26
N SER A 377 -0.88 12.40 -5.24
CA SER A 377 -0.86 12.86 -6.63
C SER A 377 -2.29 13.11 -7.12
N GLY A 378 -2.51 14.29 -7.72
CA GLY A 378 -3.77 14.64 -8.36
C GLY A 378 -4.14 13.67 -9.48
N ALA A 379 -5.43 13.61 -9.83
CA ALA A 379 -5.90 12.74 -10.90
C ALA A 379 -5.39 13.25 -12.25
N ALA A 380 -4.39 12.58 -12.82
CA ALA A 380 -3.92 12.85 -14.18
C ALA A 380 -5.09 12.65 -15.17
N ASN A 381 -5.49 13.74 -15.83
CA ASN A 381 -6.64 13.75 -16.73
C ASN A 381 -6.30 12.94 -17.99
N SER A 382 -7.19 12.06 -18.45
CA SER A 382 -6.87 11.01 -19.44
C SER A 382 -6.46 11.52 -20.83
N ASN A 383 -6.68 12.81 -21.08
CA ASN A 383 -6.50 13.45 -22.38
C ASN A 383 -5.30 14.41 -22.43
N SER A 384 -4.61 14.65 -21.30
CA SER A 384 -3.49 15.59 -21.21
C SER A 384 -2.20 14.89 -20.77
N ILE A 385 -1.14 14.99 -21.59
CA ILE A 385 0.22 14.60 -21.20
C ILE A 385 0.82 15.78 -20.41
N SER A 386 0.30 16.04 -19.20
CA SER A 386 0.79 17.11 -18.35
C SER A 386 2.16 16.73 -17.76
N TRP A 387 3.19 17.52 -18.08
CA TRP A 387 4.53 17.32 -17.51
C TRP A 387 4.55 17.52 -15.99
N ASN A 388 3.68 18.40 -15.49
CA ASN A 388 3.42 18.57 -14.07
C ASN A 388 2.28 17.64 -13.62
N THR A 389 2.46 16.96 -12.49
CA THR A 389 1.39 16.27 -11.76
C THR A 389 1.20 17.01 -10.44
N PRO A 390 0.08 17.71 -10.21
CA PRO A 390 -0.13 18.46 -8.98
C PRO A 390 -0.12 17.51 -7.77
N LEU A 391 0.58 17.91 -6.71
CA LEU A 391 0.70 17.14 -5.47
C LEU A 391 -0.20 17.77 -4.40
N HIS A 392 -1.26 17.07 -4.02
CA HIS A 392 -2.18 17.50 -2.99
C HIS A 392 -1.74 16.88 -1.65
N ILE A 393 -1.08 17.67 -0.81
CA ILE A 393 -0.78 17.28 0.57
C ILE A 393 -2.10 17.22 1.34
N VAL A 394 -2.36 16.12 2.04
CA VAL A 394 -3.52 15.98 2.94
C VAL A 394 -3.02 15.83 4.36
N THR A 395 -3.48 16.72 5.23
CA THR A 395 -3.18 16.72 6.67
C THR A 395 -4.39 16.18 7.43
N TYR A 396 -4.17 15.16 8.25
CA TYR A 396 -5.15 14.63 9.19
C TYR A 396 -4.57 14.61 10.59
N TYR A 397 -5.42 14.87 11.58
CA TYR A 397 -5.05 14.86 12.99
C TYR A 397 -5.73 13.68 13.69
N ARG A 398 -4.93 12.78 14.27
CA ARG A 398 -5.41 11.77 15.23
C ARG A 398 -5.44 12.40 16.61
N TYR A 399 -6.60 12.40 17.25
CA TYR A 399 -6.79 12.85 18.62
C TYR A 399 -7.07 11.67 19.55
N LEU A 400 -6.43 11.67 20.72
CA LEU A 400 -6.66 10.73 21.81
C LEU A 400 -6.81 11.51 23.13
N ARG A 401 -8.01 11.47 23.72
CA ARG A 401 -8.26 11.98 25.08
C ARG A 401 -8.49 10.80 26.02
N PHE A 402 -7.67 10.68 27.06
CA PHE A 402 -7.76 9.63 28.06
C PHE A 402 -8.48 10.14 29.32
N PHE A 403 -9.17 9.24 30.01
CA PHE A 403 -9.81 9.50 31.31
C PHE A 403 -9.29 8.55 32.38
N ARG A 404 -9.42 8.96 33.66
CA ARG A 404 -8.94 8.21 34.83
C ARG A 404 -9.63 6.86 35.06
N ASP A 405 -10.76 6.56 34.42
CA ASP A 405 -11.53 5.31 34.55
C ASP A 405 -11.20 4.25 33.48
N GLY A 406 -10.02 4.33 32.86
CA GLY A 406 -9.61 3.41 31.79
C GLY A 406 -10.30 3.62 30.44
N THR A 407 -11.15 4.64 30.30
CA THR A 407 -11.78 4.97 29.01
C THR A 407 -10.99 6.02 28.23
N CYS A 408 -11.18 6.05 26.90
CA CYS A 408 -10.68 7.10 26.03
C CYS A 408 -11.68 7.47 24.93
N ILE A 409 -11.54 8.68 24.40
CA ILE A 409 -12.11 9.10 23.12
C ILE A 409 -11.00 9.03 22.08
N SER A 410 -11.27 8.38 20.95
CA SER A 410 -10.39 8.42 19.78
C SER A 410 -11.11 9.04 18.59
N LEU A 411 -10.62 10.19 18.14
CA LEU A 411 -11.13 10.93 17.00
C LEU A 411 -10.04 11.03 15.92
N LEU A 412 -10.48 11.10 14.67
CA LEU A 412 -9.62 11.35 13.52
C LEU A 412 -10.37 12.29 12.58
N THR A 413 -9.74 13.37 12.16
CA THR A 413 -10.37 14.35 11.26
C THR A 413 -9.32 15.22 10.57
N THR A 414 -9.69 15.91 9.49
CA THR A 414 -8.90 16.99 8.88
C THR A 414 -9.04 18.31 9.65
N ALA A 415 -10.07 18.44 10.50
CA ALA A 415 -10.30 19.64 11.29
C ALA A 415 -9.16 19.88 12.29
N GLU A 416 -8.71 21.13 12.36
CA GLU A 416 -7.53 21.54 13.14
C GLU A 416 -7.76 21.51 14.67
N PRO A 417 -6.69 21.39 15.48
CA PRO A 417 -6.79 21.28 16.95
C PRO A 417 -7.67 22.34 17.63
N ILE A 418 -7.61 23.59 17.18
CA ILE A 418 -8.42 24.70 17.71
C ILE A 418 -9.93 24.39 17.66
N ASN A 419 -10.39 23.77 16.57
CA ASN A 419 -11.80 23.44 16.31
C ASN A 419 -12.23 22.09 16.93
N VAL A 420 -11.30 21.34 17.53
CA VAL A 420 -11.55 19.95 17.97
C VAL A 420 -11.35 19.75 19.46
N VAL A 421 -10.24 20.22 20.03
CA VAL A 421 -9.80 19.83 21.39
C VAL A 421 -10.85 20.18 22.45
N HIS A 422 -11.51 21.32 22.31
CA HIS A 422 -12.53 21.78 23.25
C HIS A 422 -13.85 20.98 23.18
N HIS A 423 -14.13 20.32 22.06
CA HIS A 423 -15.31 19.47 21.87
C HIS A 423 -15.13 18.00 22.29
N MET A 424 -13.90 17.57 22.65
CA MET A 424 -13.62 16.17 22.97
C MET A 424 -14.12 15.71 24.34
N THR A 425 -15.42 15.83 24.61
CA THR A 425 -16.06 15.43 25.87
C THR A 425 -16.96 14.20 25.68
N ARG A 426 -17.38 13.55 26.78
CA ARG A 426 -18.24 12.34 26.69
C ARG A 426 -19.65 12.70 26.22
N GLU A 427 -20.10 13.87 26.63
CA GLU A 427 -21.40 14.46 26.34
C GLU A 427 -21.51 14.77 24.85
N ALA A 428 -20.47 15.33 24.22
CA ALA A 428 -20.43 15.57 22.79
C ALA A 428 -20.41 14.28 21.95
N VAL A 429 -19.70 13.23 22.42
CA VAL A 429 -19.73 11.89 21.78
C VAL A 429 -21.12 11.25 21.88
N ALA A 430 -21.82 11.43 23.00
CA ALA A 430 -23.19 10.97 23.16
C ALA A 430 -24.17 11.77 22.28
N LEU A 431 -24.06 13.11 22.27
CA LEU A 431 -24.95 14.04 21.57
C LEU A 431 -24.96 13.82 20.05
N HIS A 432 -23.81 13.53 19.45
CA HIS A 432 -23.69 13.32 18.00
C HIS A 432 -23.79 11.85 17.57
N ARG A 433 -24.03 10.92 18.50
CA ARG A 433 -24.14 9.49 18.18
C ARG A 433 -25.32 9.25 17.23
N GLY A 434 -25.08 8.51 16.15
CA GLY A 434 -26.09 8.28 15.09
C GLY A 434 -26.32 9.48 14.15
N GLY A 435 -25.57 10.59 14.29
CA GLY A 435 -25.69 11.75 13.40
C GLY A 435 -26.74 12.78 13.80
N ALA A 436 -27.03 12.89 15.11
CA ALA A 436 -27.86 13.98 15.64
C ALA A 436 -27.08 15.32 15.73
N ALA A 437 -27.84 16.41 15.84
CA ALA A 437 -27.36 17.77 16.12
C ALA A 437 -26.28 18.34 15.16
N THR A 438 -26.30 17.96 13.87
CA THR A 438 -25.31 18.32 12.82
C THR A 438 -25.13 19.81 12.51
N HIS A 439 -25.82 20.70 13.21
CA HIS A 439 -25.71 22.16 13.10
C HIS A 439 -24.76 22.78 14.15
N LEU A 440 -24.33 22.00 15.17
CA LEU A 440 -23.43 22.49 16.21
C LEU A 440 -21.95 22.39 15.76
N PRO A 441 -21.05 23.30 16.19
CA PRO A 441 -19.61 23.17 15.93
C PRO A 441 -19.02 21.83 16.42
N SER A 442 -19.60 21.24 17.48
CA SER A 442 -19.23 19.93 18.01
C SER A 442 -19.52 18.74 17.10
N THR A 443 -20.15 18.94 15.93
CA THR A 443 -20.47 17.88 14.95
C THR A 443 -19.25 17.06 14.51
N VAL A 444 -18.02 17.60 14.62
CA VAL A 444 -16.78 16.80 14.42
C VAL A 444 -16.73 15.54 15.29
N MET A 445 -17.38 15.56 16.47
CA MET A 445 -17.49 14.45 17.40
C MET A 445 -18.43 13.32 16.93
N GLN A 446 -19.24 13.53 15.88
CA GLN A 446 -20.03 12.48 15.22
C GLN A 446 -19.16 11.28 14.76
N THR A 447 -17.88 11.55 14.53
CA THR A 447 -16.88 10.62 13.98
C THR A 447 -15.94 10.04 15.05
N ALA A 448 -16.08 10.49 16.30
CA ALA A 448 -15.28 10.03 17.42
C ALA A 448 -15.76 8.66 17.91
N LEU A 449 -14.83 7.73 18.11
CA LEU A 449 -15.13 6.41 18.65
C LEU A 449 -14.91 6.40 20.16
N LYS A 450 -15.81 5.72 20.87
CA LYS A 450 -15.52 5.23 22.21
C LYS A 450 -14.36 4.23 22.15
N GLY A 451 -13.55 4.22 23.20
CA GLY A 451 -12.52 3.23 23.42
C GLY A 451 -12.14 3.08 24.88
N ARG A 452 -11.26 2.11 25.13
CA ARG A 452 -10.63 1.84 26.43
C ARG A 452 -9.12 1.76 26.28
N TRP A 453 -8.39 2.02 27.37
CA TRP A 453 -6.93 1.95 27.43
C TRP A 453 -6.45 1.16 28.64
N ARG A 454 -5.30 0.50 28.49
CA ARG A 454 -4.46 0.00 29.58
C ARG A 454 -2.99 0.09 29.17
N LEU A 455 -2.09 0.08 30.14
CA LEU A 455 -0.66 -0.09 29.90
C LEU A 455 -0.34 -1.56 29.63
N ALA A 456 0.77 -1.79 28.93
CA ALA A 456 1.27 -3.14 28.70
C ALA A 456 1.83 -3.79 29.98
N LYS A 457 1.62 -5.09 30.11
CA LYS A 457 2.23 -5.98 31.11
C LYS A 457 3.45 -6.69 30.51
N PRO A 458 4.39 -7.21 31.31
CA PRO A 458 5.47 -8.08 30.81
C PRO A 458 4.96 -9.24 29.95
N VAL A 459 3.79 -9.80 30.30
CA VAL A 459 3.07 -10.85 29.54
C VAL A 459 2.76 -10.44 28.09
N ASP A 460 2.49 -9.16 27.82
CA ASP A 460 2.20 -8.68 26.46
C ASP A 460 3.45 -8.71 25.54
N ASN A 461 4.66 -8.86 26.10
CA ASN A 461 5.93 -8.95 25.37
C ASN A 461 6.87 -10.00 26.00
N LEU A 462 6.57 -11.28 25.79
CA LEU A 462 7.39 -12.42 26.23
C LEU A 462 8.88 -12.22 25.89
N GLY A 463 9.72 -12.14 26.93
CA GLY A 463 11.17 -11.95 26.83
C GLY A 463 11.68 -10.51 26.97
N ALA A 464 10.80 -9.51 27.07
CA ALA A 464 11.19 -8.12 27.37
C ALA A 464 11.28 -7.88 28.89
N SER A 465 12.23 -7.03 29.32
CA SER A 465 12.33 -6.60 30.72
C SER A 465 11.18 -5.66 31.09
N LEU A 466 10.83 -5.61 32.39
CA LEU A 466 9.77 -4.72 32.90
C LEU A 466 10.06 -3.24 32.59
N SER A 467 11.35 -2.87 32.49
CA SER A 467 11.87 -1.57 32.04
C SER A 467 11.71 -1.26 30.55
N GLU A 468 11.61 -2.27 29.68
CA GLU A 468 11.37 -2.08 28.23
C GLU A 468 9.87 -2.06 27.90
N VAL A 469 9.06 -2.70 28.75
CA VAL A 469 7.60 -2.70 28.62
C VAL A 469 6.96 -1.45 29.24
N GLU A 470 7.56 -0.89 30.30
CA GLU A 470 7.05 0.31 30.99
C GLU A 470 6.88 1.51 30.05
N GLY A 471 5.66 2.04 30.00
CA GLY A 471 5.28 3.19 29.16
C GLY A 471 4.57 2.82 27.85
N ASN A 472 4.58 1.55 27.45
CA ASN A 472 3.78 1.09 26.30
C ASN A 472 2.28 1.12 26.62
N LEU A 473 1.47 1.61 25.69
CA LEU A 473 0.04 1.87 25.85
C LEU A 473 -0.77 1.07 24.83
N ILE A 474 -1.78 0.34 25.32
CA ILE A 474 -2.71 -0.47 24.52
C ILE A 474 -4.06 0.25 24.51
N VAL A 475 -4.65 0.44 23.33
CA VAL A 475 -5.90 1.17 23.13
C VAL A 475 -6.83 0.39 22.19
N GLU A 476 -8.06 0.13 22.63
CA GLU A 476 -9.11 -0.53 21.84
C GLU A 476 -10.26 0.45 21.56
N THR A 477 -10.91 0.37 20.41
CA THR A 477 -12.03 1.26 20.03
C THR A 477 -13.15 0.52 19.30
N GLU A 478 -14.38 1.04 19.33
CA GLU A 478 -15.59 0.40 18.75
C GLU A 478 -15.44 -0.01 17.26
N GLY A 479 -14.49 0.58 16.53
CA GLY A 479 -14.24 0.35 15.10
C GLY A 479 -13.36 -0.86 14.75
N ASP A 480 -12.79 -1.60 15.72
CA ASP A 480 -11.95 -2.79 15.44
C ASP A 480 -12.72 -4.12 15.47
N GLY A 481 -14.01 -4.11 15.85
CA GLY A 481 -14.86 -5.29 16.07
C GLY A 481 -15.20 -6.16 14.86
N ARG A 482 -14.49 -6.05 13.73
CA ARG A 482 -14.71 -6.93 12.57
C ARG A 482 -14.40 -8.38 12.94
N CYS A 483 -15.32 -9.28 12.63
CA CYS A 483 -15.16 -10.70 12.95
C CYS A 483 -13.88 -11.27 12.31
N PHE A 484 -13.26 -12.28 12.93
CA PHE A 484 -12.06 -12.93 12.38
C PHE A 484 -12.28 -13.40 10.94
N LEU A 485 -13.47 -13.93 10.63
CA LEU A 485 -13.84 -14.35 9.27
C LEU A 485 -13.87 -13.19 8.27
N GLU A 486 -14.39 -12.02 8.65
CA GLU A 486 -14.35 -10.83 7.78
C GLU A 486 -12.91 -10.37 7.52
N ARG A 487 -12.08 -10.32 8.57
CA ARG A 487 -10.65 -9.98 8.46
C ARG A 487 -9.86 -11.02 7.68
N LEU A 488 -10.27 -12.29 7.71
CA LEU A 488 -9.69 -13.37 6.92
C LEU A 488 -10.02 -13.22 5.43
N TYR A 489 -11.24 -12.82 5.08
CA TYR A 489 -11.69 -12.67 3.68
C TYR A 489 -11.52 -11.28 3.05
N ASP A 490 -11.13 -10.24 3.82
CA ASP A 490 -10.80 -8.90 3.31
C ASP A 490 -9.74 -8.90 2.19
N LEU A 491 -9.97 -8.15 1.10
CA LEU A 491 -9.14 -8.21 -0.12
C LEU A 491 -7.65 -7.91 0.14
N ASP A 492 -7.36 -7.08 1.14
CA ASP A 492 -6.00 -6.77 1.58
C ASP A 492 -5.20 -7.99 2.06
N THR A 493 -5.84 -8.98 2.70
CA THR A 493 -5.15 -10.21 3.11
C THR A 493 -4.83 -11.13 1.93
N LEU A 494 -5.46 -10.91 0.77
CA LEU A 494 -5.11 -11.58 -0.47
C LEU A 494 -3.97 -10.83 -1.19
N ASP A 495 -4.20 -9.61 -1.65
CA ASP A 495 -3.18 -8.77 -2.29
C ASP A 495 -3.48 -7.29 -2.01
N THR A 496 -2.47 -6.57 -1.52
CA THR A 496 -2.58 -5.14 -1.20
C THR A 496 -2.88 -4.31 -2.45
N ARG A 497 -2.45 -4.81 -3.62
CA ARG A 497 -2.70 -4.28 -4.98
C ARG A 497 -4.17 -4.30 -5.42
N PHE A 498 -5.11 -4.60 -4.52
CA PHE A 498 -6.55 -4.52 -4.74
C PHE A 498 -7.18 -3.29 -4.07
N THR A 499 -6.62 -2.83 -2.95
CA THR A 499 -7.05 -1.63 -2.22
C THR A 499 -6.13 -0.44 -2.53
N THR A 500 -4.82 -0.71 -2.66
CA THR A 500 -3.78 0.26 -3.01
C THR A 500 -3.71 0.45 -4.53
N PRO A 501 -3.89 1.68 -5.04
CA PRO A 501 -3.59 2.01 -6.44
C PRO A 501 -2.10 1.77 -6.71
N SER A 502 -1.75 1.16 -7.85
CA SER A 502 -0.37 0.73 -8.13
C SER A 502 0.65 1.87 -8.24
N ASN A 503 0.22 3.13 -8.29
CA ASN A 503 1.04 4.34 -8.28
C ASN A 503 1.19 4.98 -6.88
N VAL A 504 0.62 4.39 -5.83
CA VAL A 504 0.75 4.87 -4.45
C VAL A 504 1.76 3.99 -3.70
N PRO A 505 2.76 4.56 -3.00
CA PRO A 505 3.63 3.82 -2.10
C PRO A 505 2.85 3.17 -0.95
N TYR A 506 3.03 1.87 -0.75
CA TYR A 506 2.23 1.13 0.24
C TYR A 506 2.49 1.56 1.68
N ARG A 507 3.70 2.03 2.02
CA ARG A 507 4.00 2.46 3.40
C ARG A 507 3.10 3.61 3.82
N ALA A 508 2.85 4.58 2.94
CA ALA A 508 1.90 5.66 3.20
C ALA A 508 0.47 5.15 3.52
N ILE A 509 0.10 3.95 3.06
CA ILE A 509 -1.16 3.27 3.39
C ILE A 509 -1.04 2.39 4.65
N VAL A 510 0.15 1.98 5.09
CA VAL A 510 0.35 1.43 6.44
C VAL A 510 0.24 2.55 7.47
N ASP A 511 0.94 3.65 7.22
CA ASP A 511 0.91 4.87 8.03
C ASP A 511 -0.52 5.46 8.05
N SER A 512 -1.26 5.41 6.92
CA SER A 512 -2.69 5.73 6.90
C SER A 512 -3.62 4.63 7.40
N ARG A 513 -3.22 3.36 7.61
CA ARG A 513 -4.16 2.29 8.03
C ARG A 513 -4.50 2.28 9.50
N GLU A 514 -3.62 2.82 10.34
CA GLU A 514 -3.99 3.14 11.72
C GLU A 514 -5.02 4.29 11.78
N VAL A 515 -5.25 4.98 10.65
CA VAL A 515 -6.11 6.14 10.45
C VAL A 515 -7.41 5.71 9.69
N ASP A 516 -7.29 4.97 8.59
CA ASP A 516 -8.30 4.69 7.55
C ASP A 516 -9.46 3.76 7.94
N LYS A 517 -9.53 3.29 9.19
CA LYS A 517 -10.72 2.54 9.66
C LYS A 517 -11.99 3.40 9.71
N ARG A 518 -11.87 4.74 9.53
CA ARG A 518 -12.96 5.71 9.75
C ARG A 518 -13.44 6.45 8.49
N GLU A 519 -12.59 6.77 7.52
CA GLU A 519 -13.03 7.62 6.38
C GLU A 519 -14.10 6.95 5.48
N LYS A 520 -14.15 5.61 5.47
CA LYS A 520 -15.16 4.83 4.73
C LYS A 520 -16.61 4.95 5.22
N GLN A 521 -16.88 5.78 6.24
CA GLN A 521 -18.24 6.14 6.67
C GLN A 521 -18.62 7.59 6.37
N LEU A 522 -17.71 8.43 5.84
CA LEU A 522 -17.82 9.90 5.91
C LEU A 522 -17.83 10.64 4.57
N SER A 523 -17.86 9.95 3.43
CA SER A 523 -17.73 10.56 2.11
C SER A 523 -18.91 10.31 1.14
N PRO A 524 -20.10 10.87 1.40
CA PRO A 524 -20.97 11.28 0.30
C PRO A 524 -20.33 12.50 -0.41
N LEU A 525 -20.30 12.47 -1.74
CA LEU A 525 -20.05 13.63 -2.63
C LEU A 525 -18.67 14.32 -2.55
N ARG A 526 -17.70 13.83 -3.35
CA ARG A 526 -16.91 14.69 -4.26
C ARG A 526 -16.29 13.86 -5.40
N GLY A 527 -16.67 14.16 -6.65
CA GLY A 527 -15.92 13.78 -7.86
C GLY A 527 -15.81 12.29 -8.21
N GLY A 528 -16.91 11.51 -8.17
CA GLY A 528 -16.93 10.11 -8.64
C GLY A 528 -18.23 9.75 -9.37
N PRO A 529 -18.22 8.73 -10.26
CA PRO A 529 -19.42 8.32 -11.00
C PRO A 529 -20.51 7.83 -10.06
N THR A 530 -21.78 8.15 -10.38
CA THR A 530 -22.99 7.88 -9.58
C THR A 530 -22.97 6.53 -8.85
N VAL A 531 -22.71 6.58 -7.54
CA VAL A 531 -22.62 5.41 -6.68
C VAL A 531 -24.03 4.94 -6.32
N GLU A 532 -24.48 3.84 -6.94
CA GLU A 532 -25.84 3.34 -6.71
C GLU A 532 -26.04 2.82 -5.29
N LYS A 533 -27.21 3.12 -4.70
CA LYS A 533 -27.68 2.53 -3.44
C LYS A 533 -27.64 1.00 -3.51
N SER A 534 -27.33 0.34 -2.40
CA SER A 534 -27.22 -1.12 -2.40
C SER A 534 -28.55 -1.80 -2.70
N ARG A 535 -28.49 -2.79 -3.59
CA ARG A 535 -29.63 -3.56 -4.10
C ARG A 535 -29.86 -4.86 -3.32
N TRP A 536 -28.96 -5.29 -2.44
CA TRP A 536 -29.04 -6.57 -1.69
C TRP A 536 -30.36 -6.82 -0.93
N ARG A 537 -31.13 -5.77 -0.58
CA ARG A 537 -32.42 -5.86 0.12
C ARG A 537 -33.64 -5.54 -0.76
N THR A 538 -33.51 -5.44 -2.08
CA THR A 538 -34.65 -5.24 -2.98
C THR A 538 -35.39 -6.57 -3.25
N PRO A 539 -36.69 -6.55 -3.59
CA PRO A 539 -37.41 -7.78 -3.96
C PRO A 539 -36.79 -8.50 -5.17
N GLU A 540 -36.16 -7.76 -6.09
CA GLU A 540 -35.34 -8.31 -7.18
C GLU A 540 -34.22 -9.21 -6.64
N PHE A 541 -33.43 -8.75 -5.66
CA PHE A 541 -32.32 -9.53 -5.12
C PHE A 541 -32.78 -10.64 -4.16
N LEU A 542 -33.92 -10.48 -3.49
CA LEU A 542 -34.52 -11.58 -2.73
C LEU A 542 -34.94 -12.74 -3.64
N LEU A 543 -35.53 -12.46 -4.81
CA LEU A 543 -35.79 -13.48 -5.83
C LEU A 543 -34.49 -14.12 -6.35
N TYR A 544 -33.44 -13.33 -6.58
CA TYR A 544 -32.13 -13.85 -7.00
C TYR A 544 -31.49 -14.77 -5.93
N TRP A 545 -31.67 -14.48 -4.64
CA TRP A 545 -31.25 -15.38 -3.56
C TRP A 545 -32.01 -16.70 -3.57
N VAL A 546 -33.33 -16.69 -3.77
CA VAL A 546 -34.14 -17.92 -3.91
C VAL A 546 -33.67 -18.76 -5.10
N VAL A 547 -33.40 -18.13 -6.24
CA VAL A 547 -32.86 -18.83 -7.43
C VAL A 547 -31.50 -19.46 -7.12
N LEU A 548 -30.57 -18.78 -6.42
CA LEU A 548 -29.30 -19.40 -6.01
C LEU A 548 -29.48 -20.56 -5.02
N LEU A 549 -30.41 -20.43 -4.07
CA LEU A 549 -30.67 -21.43 -3.02
C LEU A 549 -31.20 -22.74 -3.63
N VAL A 550 -31.93 -22.68 -4.75
CA VAL A 550 -32.34 -23.87 -5.52
C VAL A 550 -31.24 -24.31 -6.49
N ALA A 551 -30.68 -23.38 -7.28
CA ALA A 551 -29.77 -23.71 -8.38
C ALA A 551 -28.44 -24.29 -7.90
N VAL A 552 -27.78 -23.68 -6.90
CA VAL A 552 -26.43 -24.11 -6.49
C VAL A 552 -26.43 -25.53 -5.88
N PRO A 553 -27.33 -25.89 -4.95
CA PRO A 553 -27.46 -27.28 -4.51
C PRO A 553 -27.82 -28.25 -5.63
N THR A 554 -28.70 -27.86 -6.57
CA THR A 554 -29.05 -28.70 -7.73
C THR A 554 -27.83 -28.96 -8.63
N MET A 555 -26.98 -27.95 -8.85
CA MET A 555 -25.75 -28.08 -9.64
C MET A 555 -24.80 -29.10 -9.01
N PHE A 556 -24.48 -28.95 -7.72
CA PHE A 556 -23.66 -29.92 -6.99
C PHE A 556 -24.30 -31.31 -6.93
N TRP A 557 -25.63 -31.39 -6.75
CA TRP A 557 -26.35 -32.65 -6.72
C TRP A 557 -26.22 -33.41 -8.04
N VAL A 558 -26.40 -32.78 -9.20
CA VAL A 558 -26.28 -33.47 -10.51
C VAL A 558 -24.86 -33.99 -10.77
N ALA A 559 -23.80 -33.29 -10.34
CA ALA A 559 -22.42 -33.76 -10.47
C ALA A 559 -22.13 -34.95 -9.53
N TYR A 560 -22.64 -34.87 -8.30
CA TYR A 560 -22.59 -35.95 -7.31
C TYR A 560 -23.44 -37.19 -7.71
N ASP A 561 -24.59 -36.97 -8.36
CA ASP A 561 -25.54 -37.99 -8.82
C ASP A 561 -24.92 -38.95 -9.86
N VAL A 562 -23.95 -38.46 -10.63
CA VAL A 562 -23.11 -39.23 -11.56
C VAL A 562 -21.90 -39.87 -10.87
N SER A 563 -21.40 -39.25 -9.79
CA SER A 563 -20.17 -39.63 -9.08
C SER A 563 -20.35 -40.68 -7.97
N ARG A 564 -21.59 -41.04 -7.62
CA ARG A 564 -21.92 -42.00 -6.57
C ARG A 564 -21.72 -43.47 -7.02
N PRO A 565 -21.37 -44.41 -6.10
CA PRO A 565 -21.22 -45.84 -6.42
C PRO A 565 -22.47 -46.55 -6.96
N SER A 566 -23.65 -45.94 -6.82
CA SER A 566 -24.92 -46.47 -7.36
C SER A 566 -25.23 -45.99 -8.79
N ASP A 567 -24.35 -45.24 -9.45
CA ASP A 567 -24.51 -44.90 -10.86
C ASP A 567 -24.07 -46.09 -11.75
N PRO A 568 -24.87 -46.55 -12.73
CA PRO A 568 -24.53 -47.69 -13.60
C PRO A 568 -23.22 -47.54 -14.41
N ARG A 569 -22.62 -46.34 -14.47
CA ARG A 569 -21.37 -46.05 -15.17
C ARG A 569 -20.14 -46.08 -14.24
N TYR A 570 -20.35 -46.16 -12.92
CA TYR A 570 -19.30 -46.03 -11.89
C TYR A 570 -18.12 -47.00 -12.08
N GLU A 571 -18.40 -48.28 -12.34
CA GLU A 571 -17.38 -49.32 -12.56
C GLU A 571 -16.37 -48.96 -13.68
N ARG A 572 -16.81 -48.23 -14.72
CA ARG A 572 -15.97 -47.86 -15.87
C ARG A 572 -14.82 -46.92 -15.50
N TYR A 573 -15.03 -46.09 -14.47
CA TYR A 573 -14.07 -45.09 -14.00
C TYR A 573 -13.52 -45.34 -12.59
N GLU A 574 -14.10 -46.24 -11.79
CA GLU A 574 -13.66 -46.54 -10.42
C GLU A 574 -12.16 -46.88 -10.33
N ARG A 575 -11.62 -47.59 -11.32
CA ARG A 575 -10.18 -47.92 -11.46
C ARG A 575 -9.22 -46.72 -11.49
N TRP A 576 -9.73 -45.50 -11.68
CA TRP A 576 -8.94 -44.25 -11.61
C TRP A 576 -9.03 -43.57 -10.24
N LEU A 577 -9.94 -44.01 -9.37
CA LEU A 577 -10.11 -43.51 -8.00
C LEU A 577 -9.12 -44.18 -7.06
N SER A 578 -8.79 -43.49 -5.97
CA SER A 578 -7.89 -43.98 -4.92
C SER A 578 -8.59 -43.95 -3.56
N PRO A 579 -8.13 -44.72 -2.54
CA PRO A 579 -8.66 -44.60 -1.18
C PRO A 579 -8.61 -43.15 -0.68
N GLY A 580 -9.74 -42.63 -0.21
CA GLY A 580 -9.85 -41.31 0.38
C GLY A 580 -9.44 -41.28 1.85
N TRP A 581 -9.38 -40.09 2.42
CA TRP A 581 -9.24 -39.91 3.88
C TRP A 581 -10.60 -39.70 4.57
N ILE A 582 -11.66 -39.41 3.80
CA ILE A 582 -13.05 -39.42 4.30
C ILE A 582 -13.55 -40.88 4.36
N PRO A 583 -14.02 -41.38 5.53
CA PRO A 583 -14.54 -42.75 5.66
C PRO A 583 -15.64 -43.06 4.64
N GLY A 584 -15.55 -44.24 4.02
CA GLY A 584 -16.51 -44.69 2.99
C GLY A 584 -16.43 -43.93 1.65
N ARG A 585 -15.46 -43.03 1.44
CA ARG A 585 -15.27 -42.31 0.18
C ARG A 585 -13.92 -42.62 -0.45
N LYS A 586 -13.92 -42.74 -1.78
CA LYS A 586 -12.70 -42.66 -2.59
C LYS A 586 -12.42 -41.20 -2.95
N ILE A 587 -11.22 -40.91 -3.43
CA ILE A 587 -10.80 -39.60 -3.93
C ILE A 587 -10.29 -39.72 -5.37
N ASP A 588 -10.73 -38.80 -6.22
CA ASP A 588 -10.24 -38.64 -7.59
C ASP A 588 -8.85 -37.99 -7.60
N ASN A 589 -7.83 -38.84 -7.70
CA ASN A 589 -6.44 -38.44 -7.95
C ASN A 589 -6.04 -38.63 -9.43
N SER A 590 -6.98 -38.63 -10.38
CA SER A 590 -6.73 -38.98 -11.78
C SER A 590 -5.78 -38.01 -12.52
N ASP A 591 -5.90 -36.70 -12.25
CA ASP A 591 -5.08 -35.62 -12.82
C ASP A 591 -3.61 -35.74 -12.36
N ALA A 592 -2.69 -35.76 -13.32
CA ALA A 592 -1.27 -35.99 -13.03
C ALA A 592 -0.56 -34.78 -12.42
N GLN A 593 -1.01 -33.55 -12.67
CA GLN A 593 -0.40 -32.33 -12.14
C GLN A 593 -0.78 -32.16 -10.66
N TYR A 594 -2.07 -32.23 -10.34
CA TYR A 594 -2.54 -32.13 -8.95
C TYR A 594 -2.04 -33.30 -8.10
N ARG A 595 -2.11 -34.54 -8.59
CA ARG A 595 -1.54 -35.71 -7.87
C ARG A 595 -0.05 -35.54 -7.56
N THR A 596 0.72 -34.94 -8.46
CA THR A 596 2.16 -34.68 -8.26
C THR A 596 2.39 -33.54 -7.26
N PHE A 597 1.62 -32.46 -7.31
CA PHE A 597 1.65 -31.39 -6.30
C PHE A 597 1.28 -31.93 -4.90
N ARG A 598 0.16 -32.65 -4.80
CA ARG A 598 -0.36 -33.28 -3.58
C ARG A 598 0.66 -34.22 -2.94
N LYS A 599 1.26 -35.13 -3.72
CA LYS A 599 2.29 -36.07 -3.21
C LYS A 599 3.54 -35.37 -2.66
N ASN A 600 3.99 -34.30 -3.31
CA ASN A 600 5.20 -33.57 -2.90
C ASN A 600 4.94 -32.47 -1.86
N MET A 601 3.68 -32.22 -1.48
CA MET A 601 3.29 -31.12 -0.60
C MET A 601 4.03 -31.11 0.75
N PRO A 602 4.28 -32.24 1.45
CA PRO A 602 5.03 -32.22 2.71
C PRO A 602 6.49 -31.77 2.53
N ALA A 603 7.15 -32.22 1.47
CA ALA A 603 8.53 -31.83 1.15
C ALA A 603 8.61 -30.35 0.73
N MET A 604 7.62 -29.85 -0.02
CA MET A 604 7.53 -28.43 -0.36
C MET A 604 7.23 -27.57 0.88
N ALA A 605 6.37 -28.01 1.80
CA ALA A 605 6.10 -27.32 3.06
C ALA A 605 7.34 -27.27 3.97
N ALA A 606 8.13 -28.35 4.02
CA ALA A 606 9.42 -28.35 4.70
C ALA A 606 10.39 -27.32 4.08
N LEU A 607 10.48 -27.23 2.74
CA LEU A 607 11.28 -26.22 2.05
C LEU A 607 10.81 -24.78 2.31
N LEU A 608 9.48 -24.57 2.41
CA LEU A 608 8.88 -23.26 2.72
C LEU A 608 9.34 -22.72 4.07
N VAL A 609 9.58 -23.60 5.06
CA VAL A 609 10.15 -23.23 6.37
C VAL A 609 11.68 -23.19 6.33
N PHE A 610 12.32 -24.22 5.75
CA PHE A 610 13.77 -24.40 5.77
C PHE A 610 14.52 -23.31 4.99
N HIS A 611 14.02 -22.88 3.82
CA HIS A 611 14.70 -21.87 2.99
C HIS A 611 14.80 -20.50 3.69
N PRO A 612 13.72 -19.91 4.25
CA PRO A 612 13.83 -18.70 5.07
C PRO A 612 14.72 -18.87 6.32
N LEU A 613 14.72 -20.04 6.97
CA LEU A 613 15.63 -20.32 8.10
C LEU A 613 17.09 -20.33 7.65
N LEU A 614 17.42 -21.01 6.55
CA LEU A 614 18.76 -21.04 5.98
C LEU A 614 19.22 -19.65 5.54
N ARG A 615 18.32 -18.78 5.06
CA ARG A 615 18.63 -17.36 4.80
C ARG A 615 18.92 -16.58 6.08
N ARG A 616 18.20 -16.83 7.19
CA ARG A 616 18.52 -16.22 8.50
C ARG A 616 19.91 -16.63 8.97
N VAL A 617 20.27 -17.91 8.85
CA VAL A 617 21.61 -18.43 9.16
C VAL A 617 22.67 -17.78 8.28
N TRP A 618 22.46 -17.70 6.96
CA TRP A 618 23.37 -17.00 6.04
C TRP A 618 23.57 -15.53 6.40
N ASN A 619 22.50 -14.82 6.75
CA ASN A 619 22.54 -13.41 7.14
C ASN A 619 23.25 -13.20 8.48
N ALA A 620 23.20 -14.17 9.40
CA ALA A 620 23.97 -14.14 10.65
C ALA A 620 25.46 -14.43 10.44
N ILE A 621 25.81 -15.34 9.51
CA ILE A 621 27.20 -15.65 9.12
C ILE A 621 27.83 -14.50 8.30
N ARG A 622 27.02 -13.78 7.52
CA ARG A 622 27.43 -12.63 6.70
C ARG A 622 26.61 -11.39 7.07
N PRO A 623 26.84 -10.79 8.26
CA PRO A 623 26.10 -9.61 8.70
C PRO A 623 26.32 -8.43 7.75
N LEU A 624 25.39 -7.46 7.79
CA LEU A 624 25.53 -6.21 7.04
C LEU A 624 26.57 -5.30 7.72
N PRO A 625 27.26 -4.42 6.96
CA PRO A 625 28.01 -3.31 7.54
C PRO A 625 27.12 -2.49 8.48
N ASN A 626 27.67 -2.15 9.64
CA ASN A 626 26.97 -1.41 10.69
C ASN A 626 27.82 -0.24 11.20
N ASN A 627 28.53 0.45 10.28
CA ASN A 627 29.20 1.69 10.64
C ASN A 627 28.20 2.83 10.64
N SER A 628 28.25 3.71 11.64
CA SER A 628 27.45 4.94 11.70
C SER A 628 27.86 6.02 10.68
N ARG A 629 28.58 5.63 9.62
CA ARG A 629 29.03 6.48 8.50
C ARG A 629 28.52 5.98 7.15
N ASP A 630 28.03 4.75 7.06
CA ASP A 630 27.57 4.15 5.80
C ASP A 630 26.23 4.80 5.40
N THR A 631 26.06 5.20 4.14
CA THR A 631 24.82 5.82 3.67
C THR A 631 23.68 4.81 3.55
N ALA A 632 22.43 5.28 3.64
CA ALA A 632 21.25 4.43 3.48
C ALA A 632 21.22 3.68 2.13
N ALA A 633 21.83 4.26 1.08
CA ALA A 633 22.02 3.59 -0.21
C ALA A 633 23.04 2.45 -0.12
N GLU A 634 24.22 2.68 0.47
CA GLU A 634 25.27 1.65 0.63
C GLU A 634 24.81 0.46 1.47
N VAL A 635 24.00 0.70 2.51
CA VAL A 635 23.36 -0.35 3.32
C VAL A 635 22.35 -1.16 2.49
N ALA A 636 21.58 -0.51 1.60
CA ALA A 636 20.66 -1.21 0.68
C ALA A 636 21.41 -1.99 -0.41
N ASP A 637 22.54 -1.48 -0.91
CA ASP A 637 23.47 -2.19 -1.81
C ASP A 637 24.17 -3.37 -1.11
N ALA A 638 24.50 -3.25 0.17
CA ALA A 638 24.99 -4.36 0.98
C ALA A 638 23.90 -5.43 1.16
N ARG A 639 22.66 -5.05 1.51
CA ARG A 639 21.51 -5.97 1.60
C ARG A 639 21.25 -6.69 0.28
N SER A 640 21.25 -5.97 -0.84
CA SER A 640 21.07 -6.55 -2.17
C SER A 640 22.14 -7.60 -2.48
N ARG A 641 23.43 -7.26 -2.28
CA ARG A 641 24.56 -8.18 -2.48
C ARG A 641 24.54 -9.39 -1.54
N GLN A 642 24.19 -9.21 -0.27
CA GLN A 642 24.04 -10.29 0.72
C GLN A 642 22.93 -11.26 0.26
N ARG A 643 21.78 -10.71 -0.13
CA ARG A 643 20.59 -11.45 -0.54
C ARG A 643 20.83 -12.20 -1.85
N THR A 644 21.23 -11.52 -2.95
CA THR A 644 21.41 -12.20 -4.24
C THR A 644 22.57 -13.18 -4.28
N SER A 645 23.57 -13.06 -3.39
CA SER A 645 24.58 -14.11 -3.18
C SER A 645 24.00 -15.37 -2.55
N PHE A 646 23.05 -15.26 -1.60
CA PHE A 646 22.31 -16.41 -1.09
C PHE A 646 21.44 -17.02 -2.19
N ASP A 647 20.65 -16.20 -2.90
CA ASP A 647 19.74 -16.68 -3.95
C ASP A 647 20.51 -17.39 -5.08
N PHE A 648 21.71 -16.91 -5.42
CA PHE A 648 22.62 -17.60 -6.33
C PHE A 648 23.10 -18.96 -5.78
N ALA A 649 23.65 -18.98 -4.56
CA ALA A 649 24.19 -20.21 -3.97
C ALA A 649 23.09 -21.28 -3.78
N PHE A 650 21.91 -20.87 -3.31
CA PHE A 650 20.75 -21.74 -3.18
C PHE A 650 20.22 -22.19 -4.55
N ALA A 651 20.16 -21.31 -5.56
CA ALA A 651 19.74 -21.68 -6.91
C ALA A 651 20.63 -22.77 -7.53
N ILE A 652 21.95 -22.71 -7.37
CA ILE A 652 22.86 -23.76 -7.86
C ILE A 652 22.60 -25.09 -7.15
N LEU A 653 22.51 -25.08 -5.80
CA LEU A 653 22.20 -26.27 -5.01
C LEU A 653 20.84 -26.87 -5.38
N PHE A 654 19.82 -26.03 -5.52
CA PHE A 654 18.46 -26.40 -5.86
C PHE A 654 18.36 -27.01 -7.26
N LEU A 655 19.05 -26.44 -8.26
CA LEU A 655 19.13 -27.04 -9.61
C LEU A 655 19.75 -28.43 -9.60
N VAL A 656 20.85 -28.63 -8.87
CA VAL A 656 21.53 -29.93 -8.80
C VAL A 656 20.66 -30.97 -8.09
N ILE A 657 19.96 -30.59 -7.02
CA ILE A 657 19.00 -31.49 -6.33
C ILE A 657 17.81 -31.83 -7.24
N LEU A 658 17.24 -30.85 -7.94
CA LEU A 658 16.06 -31.05 -8.77
C LEU A 658 16.34 -31.77 -10.10
N HIS A 659 17.47 -31.48 -10.75
CA HIS A 659 17.72 -31.88 -12.15
C HIS A 659 19.07 -32.60 -12.36
N GLY A 660 19.86 -32.79 -11.30
CA GLY A 660 21.16 -33.45 -11.35
C GLY A 660 22.09 -32.82 -12.36
N PHE A 661 22.75 -33.62 -13.21
CA PHE A 661 23.64 -33.08 -14.24
C PHE A 661 22.94 -32.16 -15.25
N SER A 662 21.63 -32.32 -15.49
CA SER A 662 20.88 -31.43 -16.40
C SER A 662 20.81 -29.97 -15.92
N ALA A 663 21.18 -29.69 -14.66
CA ALA A 663 21.48 -28.33 -14.19
C ALA A 663 22.50 -27.60 -15.07
N ALA A 664 23.49 -28.30 -15.63
CA ALA A 664 24.49 -27.72 -16.53
C ALA A 664 23.86 -27.22 -17.85
N LYS A 665 22.86 -27.95 -18.39
CA LYS A 665 22.11 -27.56 -19.61
C LYS A 665 21.39 -26.22 -19.39
N ILE A 666 20.72 -26.09 -18.24
CA ILE A 666 20.07 -24.86 -17.78
C ILE A 666 21.07 -23.71 -17.67
N LEU A 667 22.20 -23.93 -17.00
CA LEU A 667 23.21 -22.89 -16.79
C LEU A 667 23.86 -22.42 -18.10
N VAL A 668 24.03 -23.29 -19.09
CA VAL A 668 24.49 -22.92 -20.44
C VAL A 668 23.46 -22.04 -21.15
N ILE A 669 22.16 -22.37 -21.11
CA ILE A 669 21.10 -21.54 -21.70
C ILE A 669 21.07 -20.15 -21.04
N LEU A 670 21.17 -20.09 -19.70
CA LEU A 670 21.27 -18.83 -18.95
C LEU A 670 22.51 -18.02 -19.35
N ALA A 671 23.67 -18.67 -19.53
CA ALA A 671 24.91 -18.01 -19.92
C ALA A 671 24.86 -17.46 -21.36
N ILE A 672 24.23 -18.17 -22.30
CA ILE A 672 24.00 -17.68 -23.66
C ILE A 672 23.04 -16.48 -23.64
N ASN A 673 21.91 -16.58 -22.92
CA ASN A 673 20.98 -15.45 -22.79
C ASN A 673 21.64 -14.20 -22.17
N TYR A 674 22.48 -14.40 -21.15
CA TYR A 674 23.29 -13.34 -20.54
C TYR A 674 24.21 -12.66 -21.56
N ARG A 675 24.94 -13.43 -22.37
CA ARG A 675 25.82 -12.89 -23.42
C ARG A 675 25.05 -12.16 -24.52
N ILE A 676 23.84 -12.64 -24.87
CA ILE A 676 22.92 -11.93 -25.78
C ILE A 676 22.48 -10.58 -25.19
N GLY A 677 22.18 -10.55 -23.88
CA GLY A 677 21.80 -9.32 -23.17
C GLY A 677 22.94 -8.32 -23.06
N THR A 678 24.05 -8.70 -22.42
CA THR A 678 25.11 -7.75 -22.03
C THR A 678 26.25 -7.63 -23.05
N GLY A 679 26.35 -8.53 -24.03
CA GLY A 679 27.48 -8.59 -24.98
C GLY A 679 27.17 -8.14 -26.41
N LEU A 680 25.90 -8.01 -26.81
CA LEU A 680 25.52 -7.56 -28.15
C LEU A 680 25.33 -6.03 -28.23
N PRO A 681 25.61 -5.39 -29.38
CA PRO A 681 25.25 -4.00 -29.61
C PRO A 681 23.75 -3.75 -29.40
N ARG A 682 23.41 -2.67 -28.67
CA ARG A 682 22.04 -2.37 -28.19
C ARG A 682 20.92 -2.62 -29.21
N LYS A 683 21.12 -2.22 -30.48
CA LYS A 683 20.14 -2.38 -31.56
C LYS A 683 19.70 -3.83 -31.82
N TYR A 684 20.54 -4.82 -31.52
CA TYR A 684 20.27 -6.24 -31.79
C TYR A 684 19.72 -6.99 -30.58
N ILE A 685 19.88 -6.47 -29.35
CA ILE A 685 19.46 -7.16 -28.10
C ILE A 685 18.00 -7.64 -28.16
N PRO A 686 16.99 -6.83 -28.55
CA PRO A 686 15.60 -7.28 -28.51
C PRO A 686 15.32 -8.42 -29.48
N ALA A 687 15.80 -8.31 -30.73
CA ALA A 687 15.60 -9.32 -31.76
C ALA A 687 16.32 -10.63 -31.42
N ALA A 688 17.60 -10.56 -31.05
CA ALA A 688 18.39 -11.72 -30.65
C ALA A 688 17.82 -12.42 -29.40
N THR A 689 17.30 -11.65 -28.44
CA THR A 689 16.62 -12.18 -27.25
C THR A 689 15.37 -12.95 -27.63
N TRP A 690 14.48 -12.39 -28.44
CA TRP A 690 13.24 -13.06 -28.85
C TRP A 690 13.51 -14.31 -29.69
N ILE A 691 14.41 -14.22 -30.68
CA ILE A 691 14.80 -15.36 -31.52
C ILE A 691 15.37 -16.49 -30.65
N PHE A 692 16.36 -16.21 -29.79
CA PHE A 692 16.97 -17.21 -28.94
C PHE A 692 15.96 -17.88 -27.99
N ASN A 693 15.11 -17.09 -27.33
CA ASN A 693 14.15 -17.61 -26.35
C ASN A 693 13.01 -18.41 -27.01
N ILE A 694 12.52 -17.99 -28.18
CA ILE A 694 11.54 -18.77 -28.96
C ILE A 694 12.17 -20.07 -29.46
N CYS A 695 13.36 -20.02 -30.09
CA CYS A 695 14.07 -21.22 -30.52
C CYS A 695 14.36 -22.17 -29.34
N THR A 696 14.65 -21.64 -28.16
CA THR A 696 14.84 -22.45 -26.94
C THR A 696 13.56 -23.17 -26.52
N LEU A 697 12.38 -22.54 -26.59
CA LEU A 697 11.10 -23.22 -26.30
C LEU A 697 10.86 -24.39 -27.26
N PHE A 698 11.02 -24.17 -28.57
CA PHE A 698 10.86 -25.23 -29.58
C PHE A 698 11.89 -26.35 -29.41
N ALA A 699 13.18 -26.01 -29.23
CA ALA A 699 14.25 -26.99 -29.08
C ALA A 699 14.13 -27.79 -27.78
N ASN A 700 13.65 -27.19 -26.68
CA ASN A 700 13.42 -27.87 -25.41
C ASN A 700 12.35 -28.98 -25.53
N GLU A 701 11.24 -28.70 -26.22
CA GLU A 701 10.13 -29.66 -26.40
C GLU A 701 10.48 -30.73 -27.44
N ILE A 702 11.01 -30.33 -28.62
CA ILE A 702 11.44 -31.26 -29.68
C ILE A 702 12.57 -32.18 -29.18
N GLY A 703 13.57 -31.60 -28.52
CA GLY A 703 14.73 -32.30 -27.95
C GLY A 703 14.47 -32.97 -26.60
N LYS A 704 13.26 -32.84 -26.02
CA LYS A 704 12.83 -33.41 -24.74
C LYS A 704 13.86 -33.22 -23.61
N GLY A 705 14.32 -31.99 -23.42
CA GLY A 705 15.31 -31.64 -22.40
C GLY A 705 16.76 -32.08 -22.70
N TYR A 706 17.06 -32.44 -23.96
CA TYR A 706 18.37 -32.83 -24.50
C TYR A 706 19.07 -33.93 -23.69
N SER A 707 18.74 -35.19 -23.95
CA SER A 707 19.46 -36.35 -23.41
C SER A 707 20.96 -36.28 -23.74
N TYR A 708 21.83 -36.45 -22.73
CA TYR A 708 23.27 -36.55 -22.88
C TYR A 708 23.69 -37.72 -23.78
N ARG A 709 22.99 -38.85 -23.72
CA ARG A 709 23.16 -39.97 -24.67
C ARG A 709 23.00 -39.50 -26.12
N ASN A 710 21.93 -38.76 -26.42
CA ASN A 710 21.64 -38.30 -27.79
C ASN A 710 22.66 -37.23 -28.25
N ILE A 711 23.13 -36.37 -27.33
CA ILE A 711 24.22 -35.44 -27.60
C ILE A 711 25.53 -36.19 -27.91
N ALA A 712 25.85 -37.24 -27.14
CA ALA A 712 27.05 -38.05 -27.36
C ALA A 712 27.01 -38.79 -28.71
N ILE A 713 25.84 -39.32 -29.12
CA ILE A 713 25.66 -39.93 -30.44
C ILE A 713 25.87 -38.91 -31.56
N LEU A 714 25.40 -37.67 -31.40
CA LEU A 714 25.61 -36.61 -32.39
C LEU A 714 27.10 -36.26 -32.58
N PHE A 715 27.89 -36.26 -31.50
CA PHE A 715 29.34 -36.03 -31.56
C PHE A 715 30.16 -37.26 -31.96
N ALA A 716 29.64 -38.48 -31.79
CA ALA A 716 30.34 -39.73 -32.12
C ALA A 716 30.24 -40.12 -33.61
N GLY A 717 29.42 -39.44 -34.40
CA GLY A 717 29.28 -39.68 -35.84
C GLY A 717 28.42 -40.92 -36.19
N GLU A 718 28.31 -41.21 -37.49
CA GLU A 718 27.39 -42.26 -37.97
C GLU A 718 27.81 -43.67 -37.55
N SER A 719 29.11 -43.90 -37.35
CA SER A 719 29.69 -45.14 -36.80
C SER A 719 29.19 -45.52 -35.40
N ALA A 720 28.43 -44.66 -34.73
CA ALA A 720 27.79 -44.93 -33.44
C ALA A 720 26.31 -45.39 -33.56
N ARG A 721 25.80 -45.63 -34.78
CA ARG A 721 24.41 -46.09 -35.01
C ARG A 721 24.24 -47.60 -35.12
N ASP A 722 25.32 -48.36 -35.35
CA ASP A 722 25.28 -49.82 -35.48
C ASP A 722 25.16 -50.51 -34.10
N ILE A 723 23.95 -50.46 -33.55
CA ILE A 723 23.64 -50.94 -32.20
C ILE A 723 23.37 -52.45 -32.21
N VAL A 724 24.37 -53.25 -31.79
CA VAL A 724 24.12 -54.54 -31.11
C VAL A 724 25.07 -54.77 -29.94
N SER A 725 26.39 -54.66 -30.14
CA SER A 725 27.39 -55.29 -29.25
C SER A 725 28.13 -54.38 -28.27
N ASP A 726 28.59 -53.18 -28.66
CA ASP A 726 29.40 -52.34 -27.77
C ASP A 726 29.21 -50.81 -27.97
N PRO A 727 28.47 -50.10 -27.10
CA PRO A 727 28.30 -48.65 -27.21
C PRO A 727 29.58 -47.90 -26.83
N SER A 728 29.95 -46.91 -27.64
CA SER A 728 31.18 -46.13 -27.44
C SER A 728 31.24 -45.44 -26.07
N SER A 729 32.44 -45.21 -25.57
CA SER A 729 32.69 -44.65 -24.22
C SER A 729 31.97 -43.32 -23.96
N LEU A 730 31.84 -42.47 -24.99
CA LEU A 730 31.07 -41.23 -24.92
C LEU A 730 29.56 -41.46 -24.75
N VAL A 731 28.99 -42.46 -25.43
CA VAL A 731 27.57 -42.81 -25.33
C VAL A 731 27.29 -43.42 -23.95
N ARG A 732 28.16 -44.31 -23.46
CA ARG A 732 28.10 -44.84 -22.08
C ARG A 732 28.15 -43.73 -21.02
N LEU A 733 29.04 -42.75 -21.18
CA LEU A 733 29.10 -41.58 -20.31
C LEU A 733 27.81 -40.76 -20.38
N GLY A 734 27.23 -40.59 -21.57
CA GLY A 734 25.95 -39.91 -21.75
C GLY A 734 24.78 -40.61 -21.06
N GLU A 735 24.70 -41.94 -21.16
CA GLU A 735 23.70 -42.77 -20.46
C GLU A 735 23.88 -42.70 -18.93
N TRP A 736 25.12 -42.73 -18.45
CA TRP A 736 25.44 -42.54 -17.03
C TRP A 736 25.01 -41.16 -16.52
N LEU A 737 25.32 -40.07 -17.25
CA LEU A 737 24.92 -38.71 -16.90
C LEU A 737 23.39 -38.52 -16.88
N ASP A 738 22.66 -39.09 -17.85
CA ASP A 738 21.19 -39.03 -17.89
C ASP A 738 20.51 -39.85 -16.76
N SER A 739 21.19 -40.87 -16.22
CA SER A 739 20.66 -41.65 -15.08
C SER A 739 20.51 -40.80 -13.81
N TYR A 740 21.46 -39.90 -13.55
CA TYR A 740 21.51 -38.95 -12.44
C TYR A 740 20.75 -37.64 -12.74
N GLY A 741 19.49 -37.75 -13.18
CA GLY A 741 18.65 -36.59 -13.54
C GLY A 741 17.90 -35.88 -12.39
N GLY A 742 18.26 -36.10 -11.12
CA GLY A 742 17.65 -35.45 -9.96
C GLY A 742 16.19 -35.86 -9.66
N ILE A 743 15.53 -35.13 -8.74
CA ILE A 743 14.14 -35.39 -8.30
C ILE A 743 13.12 -35.23 -9.44
N MET A 744 13.36 -34.30 -10.38
CA MET A 744 12.51 -33.99 -11.52
C MET A 744 13.33 -33.97 -12.81
N ARG A 745 13.56 -35.16 -13.37
CA ARG A 745 14.31 -35.35 -14.63
C ARG A 745 13.85 -34.46 -15.80
N ARG A 746 12.54 -34.18 -15.86
CA ARG A 746 11.89 -33.33 -16.89
C ARG A 746 11.99 -31.83 -16.56
N TRP A 747 13.19 -31.29 -16.65
CA TRP A 747 13.47 -29.87 -16.39
C TRP A 747 12.86 -28.94 -17.43
N GLU A 748 12.70 -29.41 -18.67
CA GLU A 748 12.27 -28.62 -19.83
C GLU A 748 10.86 -28.05 -19.68
N VAL A 749 9.95 -28.80 -19.04
CA VAL A 749 8.54 -28.42 -18.82
C VAL A 749 8.41 -27.18 -17.92
N LEU A 750 9.28 -27.06 -16.91
CA LEU A 750 9.28 -25.95 -15.96
C LEU A 750 10.07 -24.74 -16.51
N PHE A 751 10.97 -24.99 -17.47
CA PHE A 751 11.81 -23.97 -18.06
C PHE A 751 11.02 -22.89 -18.80
N ASN A 752 9.79 -23.16 -19.25
CA ASN A 752 8.93 -22.17 -19.91
C ASN A 752 8.70 -20.91 -19.04
N ILE A 753 8.57 -21.04 -17.70
CA ILE A 753 8.50 -19.88 -16.79
C ILE A 753 9.85 -19.16 -16.70
N THR A 754 10.95 -19.91 -16.79
CA THR A 754 12.32 -19.35 -16.78
C THR A 754 12.59 -18.50 -18.03
N VAL A 755 12.13 -18.95 -19.21
CA VAL A 755 12.23 -18.19 -20.47
C VAL A 755 11.61 -16.79 -20.36
N LEU A 756 10.48 -16.64 -19.67
CA LEU A 756 9.86 -15.33 -19.44
C LEU A 756 10.78 -14.40 -18.63
N ARG A 757 11.54 -14.94 -17.66
CA ARG A 757 12.53 -14.19 -16.88
C ARG A 757 13.78 -13.84 -17.70
N LEU A 758 14.23 -14.75 -18.57
CA LEU A 758 15.36 -14.51 -19.49
C LEU A 758 15.09 -13.33 -20.43
N VAL A 759 13.88 -13.30 -21.02
CA VAL A 759 13.40 -12.19 -21.85
C VAL A 759 13.27 -10.90 -21.02
N SER A 760 12.71 -10.96 -19.80
CA SER A 760 12.64 -9.78 -18.91
C SER A 760 14.00 -9.19 -18.59
N PHE A 761 15.02 -10.01 -18.26
CA PHE A 761 16.36 -9.53 -17.93
C PHE A 761 17.00 -8.76 -19.11
N ASN A 762 16.96 -9.33 -20.32
CA ASN A 762 17.56 -8.71 -21.50
C ASN A 762 16.81 -7.44 -21.94
N LEU A 763 15.47 -7.40 -21.83
CA LEU A 763 14.69 -6.21 -22.19
C LEU A 763 14.77 -5.12 -21.12
N ASP A 764 14.76 -5.47 -19.83
CA ASP A 764 15.02 -4.51 -18.74
C ASP A 764 16.43 -3.91 -18.85
N TYR A 765 17.44 -4.68 -19.28
CA TYR A 765 18.79 -4.19 -19.59
C TYR A 765 18.83 -3.27 -20.81
N TYR A 766 18.20 -3.66 -21.93
CA TYR A 766 18.10 -2.85 -23.15
C TYR A 766 17.46 -1.46 -22.88
N TRP A 767 16.54 -1.40 -21.91
CA TRP A 767 15.94 -0.14 -21.45
C TRP A 767 16.84 0.62 -20.45
N SER A 768 17.56 -0.04 -19.54
CA SER A 768 18.43 0.64 -18.56
C SER A 768 19.57 1.42 -19.24
N ILE A 769 20.17 0.87 -20.29
CA ILE A 769 21.19 1.52 -21.14
C ILE A 769 20.59 2.50 -22.18
N GLY A 770 19.28 2.73 -22.13
CA GLY A 770 18.51 3.10 -23.32
C GLY A 770 18.13 4.57 -23.51
N GLY A 771 18.29 5.40 -22.49
CA GLY A 771 17.94 6.83 -22.49
C GLY A 771 18.28 7.50 -21.16
N ARG A 772 17.67 8.66 -20.86
CA ARG A 772 17.68 9.25 -19.51
C ARG A 772 16.79 8.40 -18.59
N SER A 773 17.37 7.32 -18.06
CA SER A 773 16.72 6.30 -17.24
C SER A 773 16.33 6.85 -15.87
N ALA A 774 15.24 7.63 -15.81
CA ALA A 774 14.78 8.40 -14.65
C ALA A 774 14.78 7.60 -13.34
N SER A 775 15.83 7.80 -12.56
CA SER A 775 16.10 7.18 -11.27
C SER A 775 15.10 7.64 -10.20
N PRO A 776 15.01 6.96 -9.04
CA PRO A 776 14.19 7.42 -7.92
C PRO A 776 14.60 8.83 -7.47
N ILE A 777 15.91 9.10 -7.44
CA ILE A 777 16.50 10.35 -6.98
C ILE A 777 16.18 11.51 -7.95
N GLU A 778 16.31 11.30 -9.27
CA GLU A 778 15.89 12.29 -10.28
C GLU A 778 14.38 12.60 -10.24
N LYS A 779 13.57 11.66 -9.77
CA LYS A 779 12.13 11.83 -9.54
C LYS A 779 11.77 12.35 -8.13
N GLN A 780 12.75 12.60 -7.26
CA GLN A 780 12.56 12.97 -5.85
C GLN A 780 11.71 11.95 -5.04
N LEU A 781 11.80 10.66 -5.41
CA LEU A 781 11.10 9.56 -4.73
C LEU A 781 12.03 8.84 -3.75
N ASP A 782 11.51 8.50 -2.56
CA ASP A 782 12.19 7.61 -1.61
C ASP A 782 12.40 6.21 -2.23
N PRO A 783 13.65 5.76 -2.43
CA PRO A 783 13.94 4.42 -2.96
C PRO A 783 13.41 3.27 -2.08
N ALA A 784 13.28 3.49 -0.76
CA ALA A 784 12.76 2.52 0.19
C ALA A 784 11.23 2.42 0.18
N ASN A 785 10.54 3.40 -0.41
CA ASN A 785 9.09 3.51 -0.45
C ASN A 785 8.58 3.80 -1.87
N LEU A 786 9.00 2.98 -2.83
CA LEU A 786 8.50 3.05 -4.21
C LEU A 786 7.13 2.36 -4.37
N SER A 787 6.28 2.96 -5.20
CA SER A 787 5.02 2.35 -5.66
C SER A 787 5.30 1.07 -6.48
N GLU A 788 4.31 0.17 -6.60
CA GLU A 788 4.44 -1.02 -7.47
C GLU A 788 4.83 -0.62 -8.91
N ARG A 789 4.16 0.41 -9.45
CA ARG A 789 4.41 0.92 -10.79
C ARG A 789 5.86 1.37 -10.93
N ASP A 790 6.40 2.07 -9.94
CA ASP A 790 7.76 2.60 -10.00
C ASP A 790 8.83 1.51 -9.85
N ARG A 791 8.65 0.52 -8.96
CA ARG A 791 9.57 -0.64 -8.86
C ARG A 791 9.70 -1.42 -10.16
N ILE A 792 8.63 -1.48 -10.95
CA ILE A 792 8.60 -2.14 -12.26
C ILE A 792 9.11 -1.20 -13.37
N ALA A 793 8.71 0.07 -13.36
CA ALA A 793 9.00 1.02 -14.44
C ALA A 793 10.43 1.61 -14.39
N ILE A 794 10.98 1.86 -13.20
CA ILE A 794 12.34 2.37 -13.03
C ILE A 794 13.32 1.23 -13.34
N PRO A 795 14.33 1.43 -14.22
CA PRO A 795 15.36 0.42 -14.47
C PRO A 795 16.23 0.15 -13.25
N ALA A 796 16.68 -1.11 -13.09
CA ALA A 796 17.80 -1.41 -12.20
C ALA A 796 19.10 -0.74 -12.70
N SER A 797 20.10 -0.60 -11.82
CA SER A 797 21.41 -0.06 -12.21
C SER A 797 22.07 -0.99 -13.25
N PRO A 798 22.78 -0.48 -14.27
CA PRO A 798 23.56 -1.31 -15.19
C PRO A 798 24.48 -2.31 -14.46
N ASN A 799 25.01 -1.92 -13.29
CA ASN A 799 25.85 -2.77 -12.44
C ASN A 799 25.10 -3.93 -11.75
N ASP A 800 23.76 -3.90 -11.69
CA ASP A 800 22.95 -5.01 -11.16
C ASP A 800 22.81 -6.16 -12.17
N PHE A 801 23.01 -5.92 -13.48
CA PHE A 801 22.83 -6.92 -14.55
C PHE A 801 24.03 -7.87 -14.67
N THR A 802 24.34 -8.57 -13.58
CA THR A 802 25.41 -9.58 -13.50
C THR A 802 24.87 -11.00 -13.67
N PHE A 803 25.72 -11.93 -14.13
CA PHE A 803 25.34 -13.34 -14.29
C PHE A 803 24.87 -13.98 -12.97
N ARG A 804 25.50 -13.61 -11.83
CA ARG A 804 25.06 -14.03 -10.49
C ARG A 804 23.62 -13.61 -10.20
N ASN A 805 23.30 -12.33 -10.45
CA ASN A 805 21.96 -11.80 -10.22
C ASN A 805 20.94 -12.40 -11.21
N LEU A 806 21.33 -12.66 -12.47
CA LEU A 806 20.49 -13.40 -13.43
C LEU A 806 20.14 -14.79 -12.93
N VAL A 807 21.11 -15.60 -12.52
CA VAL A 807 20.88 -16.98 -12.03
C VAL A 807 19.98 -16.96 -10.79
N GLY A 808 20.28 -16.11 -9.81
CA GLY A 808 19.47 -15.99 -8.59
C GLY A 808 18.03 -15.52 -8.84
N TYR A 809 17.78 -14.70 -9.87
CA TYR A 809 16.45 -14.25 -10.29
C TYR A 809 15.70 -15.30 -11.13
N ALA A 810 16.35 -15.78 -12.20
CA ALA A 810 15.77 -16.75 -13.12
C ALA A 810 15.35 -18.03 -12.37
N ILE A 811 16.20 -18.47 -11.44
CA ILE A 811 16.05 -19.70 -10.66
C ILE A 811 15.74 -19.41 -9.18
N TYR A 812 15.13 -18.25 -8.88
CA TYR A 812 14.68 -17.90 -7.52
C TYR A 812 13.73 -18.99 -6.98
N ALA A 813 14.23 -19.82 -6.05
CA ALA A 813 13.62 -21.11 -5.72
C ALA A 813 12.14 -21.03 -5.30
N PRO A 814 11.70 -20.06 -4.46
CA PRO A 814 10.29 -19.90 -4.10
C PRO A 814 9.34 -19.66 -5.28
N LEU A 815 9.85 -19.22 -6.45
CA LEU A 815 9.05 -18.98 -7.64
C LEU A 815 9.47 -19.81 -8.86
N TYR A 816 10.52 -20.63 -8.78
CA TYR A 816 11.11 -21.32 -9.95
C TYR A 816 10.15 -22.33 -10.60
N LEU A 817 9.46 -23.14 -9.78
CA LEU A 817 8.66 -24.27 -10.27
C LEU A 817 7.38 -23.83 -10.99
N THR A 818 6.45 -23.22 -10.25
CA THR A 818 5.18 -22.68 -10.78
C THR A 818 4.74 -21.42 -10.02
N GLY A 819 5.70 -20.59 -9.61
CA GLY A 819 5.39 -19.33 -8.91
C GLY A 819 4.92 -18.20 -9.84
N PRO A 820 4.23 -17.17 -9.32
CA PRO A 820 3.94 -15.98 -10.09
C PRO A 820 5.21 -15.30 -10.66
N ILE A 821 5.03 -14.66 -11.81
CA ILE A 821 6.10 -13.99 -12.56
C ILE A 821 6.33 -12.58 -11.99
N ILE A 822 7.60 -12.24 -11.76
CA ILE A 822 8.09 -10.90 -11.40
C ILE A 822 9.12 -10.46 -12.44
N THR A 823 9.33 -9.15 -12.59
CA THR A 823 10.35 -8.60 -13.51
C THR A 823 11.71 -8.50 -12.82
N PHE A 824 12.78 -8.26 -13.58
CA PHE A 824 14.12 -8.14 -12.99
C PHE A 824 14.23 -6.87 -12.15
N ASN A 825 13.70 -5.75 -12.63
CA ASN A 825 13.65 -4.49 -11.88
C ASN A 825 12.96 -4.65 -10.51
N ASP A 826 11.79 -5.30 -10.46
CA ASP A 826 11.05 -5.48 -9.19
C ASP A 826 11.77 -6.47 -8.26
N TYR A 827 12.36 -7.55 -8.79
CA TYR A 827 13.20 -8.47 -8.01
C TYR A 827 14.41 -7.76 -7.37
N ILE A 828 15.14 -6.94 -8.12
CA ILE A 828 16.28 -6.17 -7.60
C ILE A 828 15.82 -5.08 -6.62
N SER A 829 14.72 -4.38 -6.91
CA SER A 829 14.17 -3.35 -6.01
C SER A 829 13.78 -3.93 -4.65
N GLN A 830 13.09 -5.08 -4.61
CA GLN A 830 12.73 -5.76 -3.37
C GLN A 830 13.94 -6.44 -2.68
N SER A 831 14.98 -6.78 -3.44
CA SER A 831 16.25 -7.27 -2.90
C SER A 831 17.10 -6.16 -2.26
N ARG A 832 16.95 -4.92 -2.72
CA ARG A 832 17.50 -3.70 -2.10
C ARG A 832 16.68 -3.31 -0.86
N TYR A 833 15.37 -3.09 -0.98
CA TYR A 833 14.50 -2.63 0.11
C TYR A 833 13.38 -3.64 0.43
N ARG A 834 13.15 -3.95 1.72
CA ARG A 834 12.07 -4.87 2.13
C ARG A 834 10.71 -4.22 1.82
N PRO A 835 9.79 -4.89 1.09
CA PRO A 835 8.47 -4.33 0.83
C PRO A 835 7.66 -4.14 2.12
N ALA A 836 7.13 -2.93 2.32
CA ALA A 836 6.18 -2.64 3.41
C ALA A 836 4.91 -3.49 3.34
N THR A 837 4.61 -4.11 2.19
CA THR A 837 3.47 -5.03 1.99
C THR A 837 3.60 -6.37 2.72
N ILE A 838 4.74 -6.70 3.34
CA ILE A 838 4.99 -8.00 3.98
C ILE A 838 4.89 -7.89 5.51
N GLU A 839 3.64 -7.82 5.97
CA GLU A 839 3.22 -7.87 7.38
C GLU A 839 2.98 -9.32 7.86
N SER A 840 3.48 -9.71 9.03
CA SER A 840 3.30 -11.07 9.58
C SER A 840 1.82 -11.45 9.74
N SER A 841 0.99 -10.53 10.23
CA SER A 841 -0.45 -10.71 10.42
C SER A 841 -1.23 -10.89 9.10
N ARG A 842 -0.69 -10.37 7.98
CA ARG A 842 -1.25 -10.53 6.64
C ARG A 842 -0.84 -11.86 6.03
N THR A 843 0.44 -12.21 6.14
CA THR A 843 1.00 -13.49 5.63
C THR A 843 0.38 -14.71 6.33
N TRP A 844 0.12 -14.65 7.64
CA TRP A 844 -0.59 -15.72 8.35
C TRP A 844 -2.02 -15.94 7.83
N LYS A 845 -2.81 -14.87 7.69
CA LYS A 845 -4.19 -14.95 7.15
C LYS A 845 -4.19 -15.48 5.71
N TYR A 846 -3.19 -15.11 4.91
CA TYR A 846 -2.99 -15.66 3.57
C TYR A 846 -2.62 -17.15 3.57
N ALA A 847 -1.80 -17.61 4.53
CA ALA A 847 -1.51 -19.04 4.72
C ALA A 847 -2.78 -19.82 5.12
N LEU A 848 -3.58 -19.31 6.04
CA LEU A 848 -4.86 -19.91 6.43
C LEU A 848 -5.84 -20.00 5.25
N ARG A 849 -5.94 -18.96 4.39
CA ARG A 849 -6.70 -19.03 3.13
C ARG A 849 -6.20 -20.13 2.19
N PHE A 850 -4.88 -20.37 2.11
CA PHE A 850 -4.34 -21.45 1.30
C PHE A 850 -4.78 -22.82 1.83
N VAL A 851 -4.69 -23.05 3.15
CA VAL A 851 -5.15 -24.29 3.80
C VAL A 851 -6.67 -24.50 3.60
N LEU A 852 -7.49 -23.47 3.74
CA LEU A 852 -8.94 -23.57 3.52
C LEU A 852 -9.29 -23.89 2.05
N VAL A 853 -8.59 -23.31 1.08
CA VAL A 853 -8.80 -23.63 -0.34
C VAL A 853 -8.27 -25.02 -0.69
N LEU A 854 -7.22 -25.49 -0.04
CA LEU A 854 -6.74 -26.86 -0.17
C LEU A 854 -7.77 -27.86 0.36
N LEU A 855 -8.36 -27.58 1.52
CA LEU A 855 -9.44 -28.39 2.09
C LEU A 855 -10.66 -28.44 1.17
N VAL A 856 -11.03 -27.32 0.52
CA VAL A 856 -12.11 -27.30 -0.49
C VAL A 856 -11.77 -28.18 -1.70
N MET A 857 -10.54 -28.14 -2.21
CA MET A 857 -10.11 -29.01 -3.32
C MET A 857 -10.12 -30.49 -2.92
N GLU A 858 -9.57 -30.82 -1.76
CA GLU A 858 -9.59 -32.19 -1.23
C GLU A 858 -11.02 -32.69 -1.01
N LEU A 859 -11.93 -31.86 -0.50
CA LEU A 859 -13.33 -32.21 -0.30
C LEU A 859 -14.03 -32.46 -1.64
N VAL A 860 -13.93 -31.54 -2.61
CA VAL A 860 -14.57 -31.69 -3.94
C VAL A 860 -14.18 -33.02 -4.58
N LEU A 861 -12.88 -33.39 -4.55
CA LEU A 861 -12.39 -34.64 -5.15
C LEU A 861 -12.89 -35.93 -4.45
N HIS A 862 -13.55 -35.86 -3.28
CA HIS A 862 -14.21 -37.02 -2.66
C HIS A 862 -15.70 -37.17 -3.02
N TYR A 863 -16.31 -36.15 -3.64
CA TYR A 863 -17.75 -36.12 -3.97
C TYR A 863 -18.02 -35.95 -5.47
N ASP A 864 -17.06 -35.44 -6.23
CA ASP A 864 -17.21 -35.10 -7.65
C ASP A 864 -16.03 -35.67 -8.46
N TYR A 865 -16.26 -36.79 -9.15
CA TYR A 865 -15.21 -37.65 -9.75
C TYR A 865 -14.94 -37.35 -11.23
N ILE A 866 -15.08 -36.08 -11.62
CA ILE A 866 -15.01 -35.60 -13.02
C ILE A 866 -13.72 -35.98 -13.75
N GLY A 867 -12.57 -35.96 -13.09
CA GLY A 867 -11.30 -36.31 -13.70
C GLY A 867 -11.24 -37.80 -14.05
N ALA A 868 -11.69 -38.66 -13.13
CA ALA A 868 -11.81 -40.10 -13.34
C ALA A 868 -12.84 -40.41 -14.44
N ILE A 869 -14.00 -39.75 -14.42
CA ILE A 869 -15.04 -39.84 -15.46
C ILE A 869 -14.44 -39.47 -16.82
N ALA A 870 -13.90 -38.27 -17.00
CA ALA A 870 -13.34 -37.82 -18.28
C ALA A 870 -12.19 -38.71 -18.78
N LYS A 871 -11.33 -39.17 -17.86
CA LYS A 871 -10.20 -40.07 -18.17
C LYS A 871 -10.62 -41.49 -18.54
N SER A 872 -11.83 -41.93 -18.17
CA SER A 872 -12.40 -43.21 -18.63
C SER A 872 -12.79 -43.22 -20.12
N ARG A 873 -12.82 -42.05 -20.78
CA ARG A 873 -13.36 -41.84 -22.13
C ARG A 873 -14.78 -42.42 -22.27
N PRO A 874 -15.75 -41.88 -21.51
CA PRO A 874 -17.10 -42.40 -21.50
C PRO A 874 -17.81 -42.01 -22.80
N GLU A 875 -18.89 -42.74 -23.12
CA GLU A 875 -19.73 -42.42 -24.28
C GLU A 875 -20.66 -41.26 -23.90
N TRP A 876 -20.40 -40.05 -24.42
CA TRP A 876 -21.08 -38.82 -23.99
C TRP A 876 -22.58 -38.81 -24.30
N SER A 877 -23.01 -39.58 -25.31
CA SER A 877 -24.42 -39.92 -25.62
C SER A 877 -25.21 -40.43 -24.40
N THR A 878 -24.55 -41.08 -23.44
CA THR A 878 -25.18 -41.68 -22.25
C THR A 878 -25.39 -40.70 -21.10
N TYR A 879 -25.15 -39.40 -21.32
CA TYR A 879 -25.33 -38.33 -20.34
C TYR A 879 -26.40 -37.36 -20.80
N THR A 880 -27.26 -36.92 -19.90
CA THR A 880 -28.19 -35.83 -20.19
C THR A 880 -27.43 -34.52 -20.45
N ALA A 881 -28.00 -33.63 -21.27
CA ALA A 881 -27.41 -32.30 -21.53
C ALA A 881 -27.11 -31.53 -20.23
N ALA A 882 -27.92 -31.71 -19.19
CA ALA A 882 -27.71 -31.16 -17.85
C ALA A 882 -26.49 -31.76 -17.14
N GLN A 883 -26.39 -33.10 -17.06
CA GLN A 883 -25.22 -33.78 -16.50
C GLN A 883 -23.94 -33.38 -17.22
N LEU A 884 -23.92 -33.45 -18.55
CA LEU A 884 -22.74 -33.17 -19.35
C LEU A 884 -22.29 -31.71 -19.22
N SER A 885 -23.24 -30.75 -19.23
CA SER A 885 -22.93 -29.33 -19.01
C SER A 885 -22.41 -29.02 -17.61
N LEU A 886 -22.92 -29.71 -16.57
CA LEU A 886 -22.49 -29.48 -15.19
C LEU A 886 -21.15 -30.15 -14.88
N LEU A 887 -20.90 -31.36 -15.37
CA LEU A 887 -19.57 -31.99 -15.34
C LEU A 887 -18.53 -31.10 -16.07
N SER A 888 -18.91 -30.49 -17.20
CA SER A 888 -18.05 -29.51 -17.91
C SER A 888 -17.74 -28.28 -17.06
N TYR A 889 -18.76 -27.75 -16.37
CA TYR A 889 -18.65 -26.56 -15.53
C TYR A 889 -17.79 -26.81 -14.27
N PHE A 890 -17.99 -27.94 -13.58
CA PHE A 890 -17.17 -28.29 -12.41
C PHE A 890 -15.75 -28.71 -12.81
N ASN A 891 -15.52 -29.32 -13.99
CA ASN A 891 -14.17 -29.52 -14.53
C ASN A 891 -13.39 -28.19 -14.59
N LEU A 892 -14.03 -27.11 -15.06
CA LEU A 892 -13.42 -25.77 -15.11
C LEU A 892 -13.10 -25.21 -13.71
N HIS A 893 -13.86 -25.58 -12.68
CA HIS A 893 -13.57 -25.22 -11.28
C HIS A 893 -12.41 -26.04 -10.72
N ILE A 894 -12.33 -27.34 -11.01
CA ILE A 894 -11.20 -28.21 -10.66
C ILE A 894 -9.92 -27.74 -11.35
N ILE A 895 -9.99 -27.31 -12.62
CA ILE A 895 -8.88 -26.69 -13.35
C ILE A 895 -8.46 -25.36 -12.70
N TRP A 896 -9.40 -24.52 -12.29
CA TRP A 896 -9.09 -23.28 -11.55
C TRP A 896 -8.39 -23.59 -10.21
N LEU A 897 -8.92 -24.52 -9.42
CA LEU A 897 -8.35 -24.94 -8.13
C LEU A 897 -6.95 -25.55 -8.27
N LYS A 898 -6.72 -26.44 -9.24
CA LYS A 898 -5.41 -27.12 -9.41
C LYS A 898 -4.29 -26.17 -9.81
N LEU A 899 -4.61 -25.02 -10.41
CA LEU A 899 -3.64 -23.97 -10.75
C LEU A 899 -3.50 -22.93 -9.62
N LEU A 900 -4.63 -22.57 -8.99
CA LEU A 900 -4.71 -21.69 -7.83
C LEU A 900 -3.81 -22.15 -6.68
N LEU A 901 -3.83 -23.44 -6.35
CA LEU A 901 -3.10 -23.99 -5.19
C LEU A 901 -1.57 -23.87 -5.33
N PRO A 902 -0.92 -24.35 -6.41
CA PRO A 902 0.51 -24.10 -6.65
C PRO A 902 0.86 -22.61 -6.65
N TRP A 903 0.14 -21.77 -7.40
CA TRP A 903 0.43 -20.33 -7.45
C TRP A 903 0.36 -19.68 -6.06
N ARG A 904 -0.64 -20.05 -5.24
CA ARG A 904 -0.75 -19.52 -3.88
C ARG A 904 0.34 -20.02 -2.95
N PHE A 905 0.72 -21.29 -3.05
CA PHE A 905 1.79 -21.90 -2.28
C PHE A 905 3.15 -21.24 -2.56
N PHE A 906 3.53 -21.15 -3.84
CA PHE A 906 4.80 -20.52 -4.24
C PHE A 906 4.82 -19.01 -3.92
N ARG A 907 3.65 -18.33 -3.98
CA ARG A 907 3.51 -16.96 -3.46
C ARG A 907 3.66 -16.87 -1.94
N LEU A 908 3.10 -17.80 -1.16
CA LEU A 908 3.31 -17.84 0.29
C LEU A 908 4.79 -18.00 0.62
N TRP A 909 5.48 -18.91 -0.07
CA TRP A 909 6.93 -19.12 0.12
C TRP A 909 7.73 -17.85 -0.16
N ALA A 910 7.48 -17.16 -1.28
CA ALA A 910 8.11 -15.87 -1.57
C ALA A 910 7.81 -14.80 -0.48
N LEU A 911 6.56 -14.71 -0.01
CA LEU A 911 6.16 -13.78 1.05
C LEU A 911 6.88 -14.07 2.38
N THR A 912 7.03 -15.35 2.76
CA THR A 912 7.81 -15.74 3.96
C THR A 912 9.30 -15.47 3.82
N ASP A 913 9.82 -15.44 2.59
CA ASP A 913 11.22 -15.16 2.26
C ASP A 913 11.51 -13.65 2.04
N GLY A 914 10.47 -12.81 2.01
CA GLY A 914 10.59 -11.35 1.94
C GLY A 914 10.49 -10.72 0.55
N ILE A 915 9.91 -11.42 -0.43
CA ILE A 915 9.49 -10.87 -1.73
C ILE A 915 7.96 -10.98 -1.86
N ASP A 916 7.33 -9.92 -2.35
CA ASP A 916 5.89 -9.83 -2.58
C ASP A 916 5.59 -9.86 -4.08
N PRO A 917 5.35 -11.04 -4.67
CA PRO A 917 4.86 -11.16 -6.04
C PRO A 917 3.33 -10.92 -6.09
N PRO A 918 2.74 -10.62 -7.26
CA PRO A 918 1.29 -10.41 -7.39
C PRO A 918 0.49 -11.70 -7.22
N GLU A 919 -0.74 -11.60 -6.71
CA GLU A 919 -1.71 -12.70 -6.72
C GLU A 919 -2.14 -13.04 -8.15
N ASN A 920 -2.15 -14.34 -8.49
CA ASN A 920 -2.41 -14.81 -9.84
C ASN A 920 -3.89 -15.07 -10.19
N MET A 921 -4.74 -15.26 -9.17
CA MET A 921 -6.15 -15.63 -9.33
C MET A 921 -7.02 -14.73 -8.46
N LEU A 922 -7.52 -13.66 -9.06
CA LEU A 922 -8.22 -12.57 -8.36
C LEU A 922 -9.64 -12.94 -7.94
N ARG A 923 -10.31 -13.76 -8.76
CA ARG A 923 -11.70 -14.14 -8.61
C ARG A 923 -11.85 -15.62 -8.94
N CYS A 924 -12.85 -16.28 -8.36
CA CYS A 924 -13.31 -17.58 -8.86
C CYS A 924 -13.74 -17.44 -10.32
N VAL A 925 -13.59 -18.48 -11.13
CA VAL A 925 -13.99 -18.46 -12.56
C VAL A 925 -15.43 -17.96 -12.73
N SER A 926 -16.35 -18.42 -11.87
CA SER A 926 -17.76 -18.00 -11.80
C SER A 926 -18.03 -16.63 -11.16
N ASN A 927 -17.02 -15.76 -11.05
CA ASN A 927 -17.17 -14.34 -10.69
C ASN A 927 -16.54 -13.44 -11.78
N ASN A 928 -16.61 -13.88 -13.05
CA ASN A 928 -16.20 -13.12 -14.23
C ASN A 928 -17.31 -13.23 -15.30
N TYR A 929 -17.94 -12.10 -15.64
CA TYR A 929 -19.00 -12.00 -16.67
C TYR A 929 -18.50 -11.40 -18.00
N SER A 930 -17.25 -10.98 -18.05
CA SER A 930 -16.63 -10.21 -19.13
C SER A 930 -15.35 -10.92 -19.56
N THR A 931 -15.24 -11.23 -20.84
CA THR A 931 -14.11 -11.96 -21.44
C THR A 931 -12.83 -11.15 -21.26
N LEU A 932 -12.87 -9.85 -21.56
CA LEU A 932 -11.75 -8.91 -21.35
C LEU A 932 -11.36 -8.73 -19.87
N SER A 933 -12.31 -8.89 -18.94
CA SER A 933 -12.08 -8.74 -17.50
C SER A 933 -11.50 -10.01 -16.88
N PHE A 934 -11.94 -11.18 -17.34
CA PHE A 934 -11.38 -12.48 -16.97
C PHE A 934 -9.87 -12.52 -17.19
N TRP A 935 -9.37 -12.13 -18.37
CA TRP A 935 -7.94 -12.13 -18.67
C TRP A 935 -7.10 -11.14 -17.84
N ARG A 936 -7.72 -10.14 -17.20
CA ARG A 936 -7.05 -9.25 -16.23
C ARG A 936 -6.96 -9.86 -14.83
N GLY A 937 -7.88 -10.77 -14.50
CA GLY A 937 -7.93 -11.49 -13.22
C GLY A 937 -7.31 -12.89 -13.22
N TRP A 938 -7.15 -13.50 -14.40
CA TRP A 938 -6.60 -14.83 -14.62
C TRP A 938 -5.10 -14.77 -14.95
N HIS A 939 -4.28 -15.53 -14.22
CA HIS A 939 -2.83 -15.61 -14.34
C HIS A 939 -2.18 -14.21 -14.39
N ARG A 940 -2.61 -13.32 -13.48
CA ARG A 940 -2.35 -11.86 -13.52
C ARG A 940 -0.86 -11.49 -13.64
N SER A 941 0.06 -12.30 -13.13
CA SER A 941 1.50 -12.08 -13.33
C SER A 941 1.91 -12.20 -14.80
N TYR A 942 1.40 -13.23 -15.48
CA TYR A 942 1.64 -13.47 -16.90
C TYR A 942 0.93 -12.42 -17.76
N TYR A 943 -0.32 -12.07 -17.44
CA TYR A 943 -1.03 -10.97 -18.12
C TYR A 943 -0.24 -9.66 -18.05
N ARG A 944 0.28 -9.29 -16.87
CA ARG A 944 1.13 -8.10 -16.70
C ARG A 944 2.47 -8.20 -17.44
N TRP A 945 3.05 -9.39 -17.52
CA TRP A 945 4.26 -9.65 -18.29
C TRP A 945 4.02 -9.47 -19.79
N LEU A 946 2.95 -10.06 -20.34
CA LEU A 946 2.52 -9.91 -21.73
C LEU A 946 2.25 -8.44 -22.09
N LEU A 947 1.61 -7.70 -21.17
CA LEU A 947 1.41 -6.26 -21.31
C LEU A 947 2.75 -5.51 -21.48
N ARG A 948 3.72 -5.75 -20.60
CA ARG A 948 5.01 -5.03 -20.58
C ARG A 948 5.92 -5.37 -21.77
N TYR A 949 6.06 -6.65 -22.10
CA TYR A 949 7.11 -7.11 -23.02
C TYR A 949 6.65 -7.42 -24.45
N ILE A 950 5.34 -7.57 -24.69
CA ILE A 950 4.78 -7.81 -26.04
C ILE A 950 3.81 -6.69 -26.44
N TYR A 951 2.71 -6.54 -25.71
CA TYR A 951 1.56 -5.74 -26.13
C TYR A 951 1.85 -4.23 -26.19
N ILE A 952 2.47 -3.65 -25.15
CA ILE A 952 2.84 -2.23 -25.16
C ILE A 952 3.90 -1.93 -26.24
N PRO A 953 5.00 -2.71 -26.38
CA PRO A 953 5.95 -2.54 -27.49
C PRO A 953 5.34 -2.63 -28.90
N LEU A 954 4.29 -3.43 -29.11
CA LEU A 954 3.57 -3.50 -30.39
C LEU A 954 2.62 -2.31 -30.65
N GLY A 955 2.42 -1.43 -29.67
CA GLY A 955 1.55 -0.25 -29.76
C GLY A 955 0.21 -0.38 -29.03
N GLY A 956 -0.08 -1.52 -28.41
CA GLY A 956 -1.31 -1.76 -27.66
C GLY A 956 -2.57 -1.77 -28.54
N THR A 957 -3.63 -1.12 -28.05
CA THR A 957 -4.93 -1.04 -28.73
C THR A 957 -5.37 0.38 -29.02
N SER A 958 -5.75 0.63 -30.26
CA SER A 958 -6.58 1.77 -30.66
C SER A 958 -7.68 1.29 -31.60
N PHE A 959 -8.86 1.91 -31.50
CA PHE A 959 -10.00 1.68 -32.39
C PHE A 959 -10.48 3.02 -32.99
N ARG A 960 -9.57 3.99 -33.14
CA ARG A 960 -9.86 5.32 -33.70
C ARG A 960 -9.97 5.31 -35.22
N THR A 961 -9.26 4.39 -35.88
CA THR A 961 -9.29 4.19 -37.34
C THR A 961 -9.43 2.70 -37.66
N THR A 962 -9.80 2.36 -38.89
CA THR A 962 -9.84 0.96 -39.35
C THR A 962 -8.45 0.30 -39.32
N LEU A 963 -7.39 1.06 -39.62
CA LEU A 963 -6.01 0.58 -39.56
C LEU A 963 -5.57 0.31 -38.11
N ASP A 964 -5.92 1.19 -37.17
CA ASP A 964 -5.70 0.99 -35.74
C ASP A 964 -6.42 -0.26 -35.23
N ALA A 965 -7.67 -0.47 -35.66
CA ALA A 965 -8.46 -1.64 -35.29
C ALA A 965 -7.84 -2.94 -35.81
N ILE A 966 -7.39 -2.96 -37.07
CA ILE A 966 -6.66 -4.10 -37.66
C ILE A 966 -5.35 -4.35 -36.90
N ARG A 967 -4.56 -3.30 -36.61
CA ARG A 967 -3.33 -3.42 -35.79
C ARG A 967 -3.62 -3.98 -34.40
N SER A 968 -4.73 -3.59 -33.79
CA SER A 968 -5.17 -4.08 -32.48
C SER A 968 -5.53 -5.56 -32.51
N VAL A 969 -6.27 -6.02 -33.55
CA VAL A 969 -6.59 -7.44 -33.75
C VAL A 969 -5.33 -8.26 -34.03
N ILE A 970 -4.41 -7.77 -34.87
CA ILE A 970 -3.11 -8.43 -35.10
C ILE A 970 -2.30 -8.51 -33.80
N THR A 971 -2.29 -7.45 -32.98
CA THR A 971 -1.61 -7.44 -31.67
C THR A 971 -2.21 -8.48 -30.72
N TYR A 972 -3.53 -8.64 -30.69
CA TYR A 972 -4.18 -9.74 -29.95
C TYR A 972 -3.81 -11.12 -30.51
N LEU A 973 -3.85 -11.32 -31.83
CA LEU A 973 -3.47 -12.60 -32.45
C LEU A 973 -2.02 -12.99 -32.14
N VAL A 974 -1.08 -12.05 -32.18
CA VAL A 974 0.33 -12.27 -31.81
C VAL A 974 0.46 -12.65 -30.33
N VAL A 975 -0.21 -11.91 -29.43
CA VAL A 975 -0.21 -12.20 -27.99
C VAL A 975 -0.78 -13.60 -27.69
N PHE A 976 -1.95 -13.94 -28.23
CA PHE A 976 -2.59 -15.24 -27.97
C PHE A 976 -1.89 -16.41 -28.68
N THR A 977 -1.26 -16.18 -29.84
CA THR A 977 -0.37 -17.17 -30.47
C THR A 977 0.86 -17.44 -29.60
N PHE A 978 1.47 -16.40 -29.00
CA PHE A 978 2.54 -16.60 -28.02
C PHE A 978 2.04 -17.33 -26.76
N VAL A 979 0.84 -17.02 -26.25
CA VAL A 979 0.25 -17.77 -25.12
C VAL A 979 0.07 -19.26 -25.44
N ALA A 980 -0.42 -19.59 -26.63
CA ALA A 980 -0.55 -20.98 -27.07
C ALA A 980 0.81 -21.67 -27.14
N LEU A 981 1.76 -21.12 -27.91
CA LEU A 981 3.11 -21.68 -28.11
C LEU A 981 3.92 -21.80 -26.80
N TRP A 982 3.69 -20.92 -25.83
CA TRP A 982 4.31 -20.97 -24.51
C TRP A 982 3.75 -22.09 -23.61
N HIS A 983 2.48 -22.48 -23.82
CA HIS A 983 1.83 -23.56 -23.09
C HIS A 983 2.12 -24.94 -23.69
N ASP A 984 1.89 -25.12 -25.01
CA ASP A 984 2.06 -26.39 -25.73
C ASP A 984 2.06 -26.14 -27.25
N ILE A 985 2.84 -26.90 -28.01
CA ILE A 985 2.90 -26.78 -29.48
C ILE A 985 1.68 -27.46 -30.16
N LYS A 986 0.86 -28.21 -29.41
CA LYS A 986 -0.36 -28.85 -29.90
C LYS A 986 -1.35 -27.86 -30.54
N LEU A 987 -1.76 -28.19 -31.77
CA LEU A 987 -2.70 -27.43 -32.60
C LEU A 987 -3.99 -27.00 -31.86
N ASN A 988 -4.51 -27.84 -30.95
CA ASN A 988 -5.72 -27.56 -30.18
C ASN A 988 -5.59 -26.29 -29.31
N LEU A 989 -4.41 -26.01 -28.75
CA LEU A 989 -4.19 -24.78 -27.96
C LEU A 989 -4.06 -23.55 -28.87
N LEU A 990 -3.52 -23.71 -30.08
CA LEU A 990 -3.48 -22.62 -31.06
C LEU A 990 -4.90 -22.25 -31.54
N ILE A 991 -5.73 -23.26 -31.86
CA ILE A 991 -7.15 -23.08 -32.19
C ILE A 991 -7.91 -22.40 -31.05
N TRP A 992 -7.71 -22.85 -29.80
CA TRP A 992 -8.29 -22.20 -28.62
C TRP A 992 -7.84 -20.74 -28.48
N GLY A 993 -6.55 -20.45 -28.66
CA GLY A 993 -6.02 -19.08 -28.58
C GLY A 993 -6.65 -18.15 -29.62
N TRP A 994 -6.88 -18.63 -30.85
CA TRP A 994 -7.55 -17.86 -31.89
C TRP A 994 -9.07 -17.73 -31.66
N LEU A 995 -9.74 -18.78 -31.15
CA LEU A 995 -11.15 -18.71 -30.73
C LEU A 995 -11.37 -17.65 -29.65
N ILE A 996 -10.47 -17.54 -28.66
CA ILE A 996 -10.55 -16.48 -27.63
C ILE A 996 -10.46 -15.08 -28.25
N VAL A 997 -9.59 -14.86 -29.26
CA VAL A 997 -9.51 -13.57 -29.96
C VAL A 997 -10.79 -13.26 -30.74
N ILE A 998 -11.38 -14.25 -31.42
CA ILE A 998 -12.69 -14.12 -32.08
C ILE A 998 -13.77 -13.78 -31.03
N PHE A 999 -13.73 -14.41 -29.85
CA PHE A 999 -14.74 -14.24 -28.81
C PHE A 999 -14.59 -12.93 -28.01
N PHE A 1000 -13.52 -12.15 -28.20
CA PHE A 1000 -13.47 -10.75 -27.77
C PHE A 1000 -14.27 -9.81 -28.69
N LEU A 1001 -14.39 -10.13 -29.98
CA LEU A 1001 -14.98 -9.19 -30.95
C LEU A 1001 -16.44 -8.84 -30.64
N PRO A 1002 -17.32 -9.78 -30.20
CA PRO A 1002 -18.67 -9.44 -29.76
C PRO A 1002 -18.70 -8.52 -28.53
N GLU A 1003 -17.83 -8.73 -27.53
CA GLU A 1003 -17.78 -7.86 -26.34
C GLU A 1003 -17.35 -6.42 -26.71
N ILE A 1004 -16.36 -6.29 -27.59
CA ILE A 1004 -15.87 -5.00 -28.10
C ILE A 1004 -16.94 -4.32 -28.96
N ALA A 1005 -17.55 -5.04 -29.91
CA ALA A 1005 -18.59 -4.51 -30.79
C ALA A 1005 -19.85 -4.07 -30.02
N ALA A 1006 -20.30 -4.88 -29.05
CA ALA A 1006 -21.42 -4.52 -28.18
C ALA A 1006 -21.09 -3.30 -27.31
N SER A 1007 -19.86 -3.20 -26.80
CA SER A 1007 -19.40 -2.02 -26.03
C SER A 1007 -19.38 -0.73 -26.86
N TYR A 1008 -19.12 -0.84 -28.17
CA TYR A 1008 -19.17 0.28 -29.11
C TYR A 1008 -20.61 0.63 -29.54
N ALA A 1009 -21.45 -0.36 -29.80
CA ALA A 1009 -22.85 -0.17 -30.23
C ALA A 1009 -23.77 0.32 -29.09
N PHE A 1010 -23.49 -0.08 -27.85
CA PHE A 1010 -24.25 0.30 -26.65
C PHE A 1010 -23.37 1.06 -25.65
N PRO A 1011 -22.84 2.24 -26.00
CA PRO A 1011 -21.92 2.98 -25.14
C PRO A 1011 -22.67 3.51 -23.91
N LYS A 1012 -22.09 3.33 -22.71
CA LYS A 1012 -22.70 3.70 -21.42
C LYS A 1012 -23.33 5.10 -21.40
N LYS A 1013 -22.66 6.08 -22.02
CA LYS A 1013 -23.12 7.48 -22.11
C LYS A 1013 -24.52 7.65 -22.74
N LYS A 1014 -24.91 6.77 -23.66
CA LYS A 1014 -26.25 6.78 -24.28
C LYS A 1014 -27.36 6.31 -23.33
N TRP A 1015 -27.00 5.67 -22.22
CA TRP A 1015 -27.91 4.99 -21.30
C TRP A 1015 -27.88 5.53 -19.86
N GLU A 1016 -27.20 6.66 -19.61
CA GLU A 1016 -27.09 7.29 -18.28
C GLU A 1016 -28.47 7.59 -17.65
N ASN A 1017 -29.47 7.90 -18.48
CA ASN A 1017 -30.86 8.16 -18.05
C ASN A 1017 -31.67 6.87 -17.74
N ARG A 1018 -31.14 5.67 -18.01
CA ARG A 1018 -31.83 4.37 -17.80
C ARG A 1018 -30.86 3.28 -17.29
N PRO A 1019 -30.20 3.48 -16.13
CA PRO A 1019 -29.14 2.59 -15.65
C PRO A 1019 -29.64 1.16 -15.36
N GLY A 1020 -30.89 1.01 -14.86
CA GLY A 1020 -31.50 -0.30 -14.63
C GLY A 1020 -31.66 -1.13 -15.90
N THR A 1021 -32.12 -0.51 -17.00
CA THR A 1021 -32.24 -1.16 -18.32
C THR A 1021 -30.87 -1.50 -18.89
N TYR A 1022 -29.89 -0.60 -18.75
CA TYR A 1022 -28.51 -0.85 -19.19
C TYR A 1022 -27.87 -2.03 -18.47
N ARG A 1023 -28.05 -2.13 -17.15
CA ARG A 1023 -27.60 -3.27 -16.34
C ARG A 1023 -28.26 -4.60 -16.79
N VAL A 1024 -29.52 -4.60 -17.19
CA VAL A 1024 -30.18 -5.81 -17.76
C VAL A 1024 -29.57 -6.16 -19.12
N LEU A 1025 -29.38 -5.18 -20.01
CA LEU A 1025 -28.76 -5.38 -21.32
C LEU A 1025 -27.32 -5.92 -21.21
N CYS A 1026 -26.51 -5.34 -20.33
CA CYS A 1026 -25.17 -5.86 -20.01
C CYS A 1026 -25.20 -7.25 -19.37
N GLY A 1027 -26.26 -7.58 -18.61
CA GLY A 1027 -26.47 -8.93 -18.06
C GLY A 1027 -26.68 -9.97 -19.15
N LEU A 1028 -27.54 -9.67 -20.13
CA LEU A 1028 -27.78 -10.55 -21.28
C LEU A 1028 -26.51 -10.75 -22.12
N GLY A 1029 -25.76 -9.67 -22.41
CA GLY A 1029 -24.44 -9.77 -23.05
C GLY A 1029 -23.42 -10.56 -22.23
N GLY A 1030 -23.49 -10.47 -20.89
CA GLY A 1030 -22.67 -11.28 -19.98
C GLY A 1030 -22.97 -12.78 -20.07
N VAL A 1031 -24.24 -13.18 -20.22
CA VAL A 1031 -24.60 -14.60 -20.39
C VAL A 1031 -23.95 -15.15 -21.66
N LEU A 1032 -24.03 -14.41 -22.77
CA LEU A 1032 -23.37 -14.78 -24.03
C LEU A 1032 -21.85 -14.90 -23.86
N ASN A 1033 -21.19 -13.92 -23.22
CA ASN A 1033 -19.75 -13.97 -22.94
C ASN A 1033 -19.35 -15.21 -22.11
N VAL A 1034 -20.12 -15.55 -21.07
CA VAL A 1034 -19.84 -16.71 -20.22
C VAL A 1034 -20.02 -18.02 -20.99
N LEU A 1035 -21.09 -18.16 -21.77
CA LEU A 1035 -21.31 -19.34 -22.62
C LEU A 1035 -20.21 -19.50 -23.68
N MET A 1036 -19.78 -18.42 -24.33
CA MET A 1036 -18.68 -18.43 -25.29
C MET A 1036 -17.34 -18.78 -24.64
N MET A 1037 -17.05 -18.23 -23.45
CA MET A 1037 -15.84 -18.59 -22.67
C MET A 1037 -15.84 -20.06 -22.25
N MET A 1038 -16.99 -20.60 -21.82
CA MET A 1038 -17.14 -22.03 -21.50
C MET A 1038 -16.90 -22.89 -22.74
N ALA A 1039 -17.51 -22.56 -23.88
CA ALA A 1039 -17.32 -23.29 -25.13
C ALA A 1039 -15.85 -23.29 -25.61
N ALA A 1040 -15.16 -22.15 -25.57
CA ALA A 1040 -13.74 -22.08 -25.93
C ALA A 1040 -12.89 -23.00 -25.04
N ASN A 1041 -12.99 -22.85 -23.72
CA ASN A 1041 -12.18 -23.61 -22.78
C ASN A 1041 -12.47 -25.12 -22.84
N MET A 1042 -13.70 -25.50 -23.20
CA MET A 1042 -14.09 -26.90 -23.41
C MET A 1042 -13.42 -27.52 -24.64
N VAL A 1043 -13.30 -26.77 -25.74
CA VAL A 1043 -12.53 -27.19 -26.94
C VAL A 1043 -11.04 -27.26 -26.64
N GLY A 1044 -10.49 -26.31 -25.88
CA GLY A 1044 -9.06 -26.26 -25.56
C GLY A 1044 -8.59 -27.31 -24.55
N PHE A 1045 -9.40 -27.62 -23.52
CA PHE A 1045 -8.93 -28.34 -22.32
C PHE A 1045 -9.81 -29.50 -21.84
N ALA A 1046 -10.97 -29.77 -22.45
CA ALA A 1046 -11.88 -30.83 -22.00
C ALA A 1046 -12.17 -31.91 -23.07
N PHE A 1047 -12.98 -31.61 -24.08
CA PHE A 1047 -13.54 -32.62 -25.00
C PHE A 1047 -13.25 -32.35 -26.49
N GLY A 1048 -12.49 -31.31 -26.80
CA GLY A 1048 -12.19 -30.92 -28.18
C GLY A 1048 -13.41 -30.35 -28.92
N PHE A 1049 -13.30 -30.28 -30.25
CA PHE A 1049 -14.35 -29.73 -31.10
C PHE A 1049 -15.57 -30.66 -31.20
N ASP A 1050 -15.33 -31.97 -31.27
CA ASP A 1050 -16.40 -32.96 -31.45
C ASP A 1050 -17.30 -33.05 -30.21
N GLY A 1051 -16.73 -33.02 -29.00
CA GLY A 1051 -17.53 -32.95 -27.77
C GLY A 1051 -18.36 -31.67 -27.63
N LEU A 1052 -17.87 -30.52 -28.14
CA LEU A 1052 -18.69 -29.30 -28.24
C LEU A 1052 -19.85 -29.49 -29.23
N LYS A 1053 -19.60 -30.13 -30.37
CA LYS A 1053 -20.64 -30.44 -31.38
C LYS A 1053 -21.71 -31.39 -30.83
N GLU A 1054 -21.32 -32.40 -30.06
CA GLU A 1054 -22.24 -33.31 -29.37
C GLU A 1054 -23.09 -32.58 -28.31
N ILE A 1055 -22.47 -31.73 -27.47
CA ILE A 1055 -23.18 -30.95 -26.45
C ILE A 1055 -24.19 -29.98 -27.07
N VAL A 1056 -23.79 -29.23 -28.11
CA VAL A 1056 -24.70 -28.33 -28.84
C VAL A 1056 -25.81 -29.14 -29.53
N GLY A 1057 -25.49 -30.29 -30.12
CA GLY A 1057 -26.47 -31.21 -30.68
C GLY A 1057 -27.51 -31.67 -29.67
N GLY A 1058 -27.09 -32.17 -28.50
CA GLY A 1058 -27.99 -32.62 -27.43
C GLY A 1058 -28.87 -31.52 -26.85
N ILE A 1059 -28.36 -30.28 -26.76
CA ILE A 1059 -29.14 -29.11 -26.30
C ILE A 1059 -30.31 -28.79 -27.23
N PHE A 1060 -30.13 -28.91 -28.55
CA PHE A 1060 -31.17 -28.54 -29.54
C PHE A 1060 -31.96 -29.72 -30.11
N ARG A 1061 -31.56 -30.97 -29.83
CA ARG A 1061 -32.28 -32.19 -30.26
C ARG A 1061 -33.47 -32.52 -29.36
N ASP A 1062 -33.30 -32.40 -28.05
CA ASP A 1062 -34.28 -32.88 -27.06
C ASP A 1062 -34.94 -31.72 -26.31
N TYR A 1063 -36.24 -31.82 -26.04
CA TYR A 1063 -36.99 -30.80 -25.29
C TYR A 1063 -36.43 -30.58 -23.87
N SER A 1064 -35.89 -31.63 -23.25
CA SER A 1064 -35.16 -31.58 -21.97
C SER A 1064 -33.84 -30.81 -22.08
N GLY A 1065 -33.13 -30.91 -23.21
CA GLY A 1065 -31.93 -30.13 -23.51
C GLY A 1065 -32.23 -28.65 -23.68
N PHE A 1066 -33.31 -28.33 -24.42
CA PHE A 1066 -33.72 -26.94 -24.65
C PHE A 1066 -34.22 -26.25 -23.37
N THR A 1067 -35.08 -26.93 -22.59
CA THR A 1067 -35.56 -26.42 -21.30
C THR A 1067 -34.43 -26.26 -20.27
N PHE A 1068 -33.47 -27.19 -20.24
CA PHE A 1068 -32.23 -27.02 -19.47
C PHE A 1068 -31.45 -25.77 -19.93
N PHE A 1069 -31.26 -25.55 -21.23
CA PHE A 1069 -30.50 -24.41 -21.74
C PHE A 1069 -31.13 -23.06 -21.41
N ILE A 1070 -32.46 -22.93 -21.51
CA ILE A 1070 -33.18 -21.73 -21.06
C ILE A 1070 -33.02 -21.53 -19.54
N THR A 1071 -33.17 -22.59 -18.74
CA THR A 1071 -32.99 -22.54 -17.29
C THR A 1071 -31.57 -22.12 -16.91
N ALA A 1072 -30.55 -22.67 -17.58
CA ALA A 1072 -29.15 -22.32 -17.40
C ALA A 1072 -28.87 -20.85 -17.77
N CYS A 1073 -29.43 -20.35 -18.88
CA CYS A 1073 -29.35 -18.94 -19.25
C CYS A 1073 -29.94 -18.02 -18.16
N CYS A 1074 -31.10 -18.39 -17.58
CA CYS A 1074 -31.71 -17.65 -16.48
C CYS A 1074 -30.84 -17.67 -15.21
N CYS A 1075 -30.31 -18.83 -14.81
CA CYS A 1075 -29.43 -18.95 -13.64
C CYS A 1075 -28.11 -18.16 -13.83
N LEU A 1076 -27.51 -18.21 -15.02
CA LEU A 1076 -26.33 -17.41 -15.37
C LEU A 1076 -26.64 -15.90 -15.32
N PHE A 1077 -27.78 -15.47 -15.85
CA PHE A 1077 -28.20 -14.07 -15.77
C PHE A 1077 -28.32 -13.59 -14.31
N VAL A 1078 -28.96 -14.38 -13.45
CA VAL A 1078 -29.07 -14.09 -12.01
C VAL A 1078 -27.69 -14.00 -11.35
N GLY A 1079 -26.79 -14.95 -11.62
CA GLY A 1079 -25.41 -14.92 -11.16
C GLY A 1079 -24.66 -13.64 -11.60
N ILE A 1080 -24.87 -13.19 -12.84
CA ILE A 1080 -24.25 -11.97 -13.38
C ILE A 1080 -24.82 -10.70 -12.74
N GLN A 1081 -26.12 -10.63 -12.45
CA GLN A 1081 -26.69 -9.50 -11.68
C GLN A 1081 -26.10 -9.41 -10.27
N ILE A 1082 -25.84 -10.56 -9.64
CA ILE A 1082 -25.14 -10.64 -8.36
C ILE A 1082 -23.68 -10.21 -8.50
N MET A 1083 -22.96 -10.62 -9.57
CA MET A 1083 -21.60 -10.13 -9.84
C MET A 1083 -21.57 -8.60 -10.03
N PHE A 1084 -22.57 -8.00 -10.68
CA PHE A 1084 -22.67 -6.54 -10.81
C PHE A 1084 -22.85 -5.85 -9.45
N GLU A 1085 -23.73 -6.34 -8.58
CA GLU A 1085 -23.90 -5.75 -7.23
C GLU A 1085 -22.67 -5.98 -6.34
N ILE A 1086 -21.90 -7.06 -6.54
CA ILE A 1086 -20.57 -7.24 -5.94
C ILE A 1086 -19.61 -6.14 -6.42
N ARG A 1087 -19.51 -5.87 -7.73
CA ARG A 1087 -18.66 -4.76 -8.25
C ARG A 1087 -19.13 -3.41 -7.72
N GLN A 1088 -20.44 -3.15 -7.62
CA GLN A 1088 -20.96 -1.92 -6.99
C GLN A 1088 -20.65 -1.86 -5.49
N SER A 1089 -20.64 -3.01 -4.80
CA SER A 1089 -20.25 -3.08 -3.39
C SER A 1089 -18.75 -2.93 -3.14
N GLU A 1090 -17.91 -3.24 -4.14
CA GLU A 1090 -16.48 -2.90 -4.13
C GLU A 1090 -16.30 -1.40 -4.35
N LEU A 1091 -16.97 -0.82 -5.36
CA LEU A 1091 -16.93 0.63 -5.64
C LEU A 1091 -17.41 1.47 -4.45
N ARG A 1092 -18.49 1.06 -3.77
CA ARG A 1092 -18.97 1.67 -2.51
C ARG A 1092 -17.97 1.59 -1.35
N LYS A 1093 -16.99 0.68 -1.40
CA LYS A 1093 -15.88 0.57 -0.44
C LYS A 1093 -14.59 1.28 -0.91
N GLY A 1094 -14.68 2.06 -1.99
CA GLY A 1094 -13.54 2.74 -2.65
C GLY A 1094 -12.67 1.83 -3.52
N ILE A 1095 -13.09 0.57 -3.75
CA ILE A 1095 -12.28 -0.46 -4.40
C ILE A 1095 -12.69 -0.58 -5.87
N ASN A 1096 -11.73 -0.37 -6.79
CA ASN A 1096 -11.92 -0.51 -8.22
C ASN A 1096 -10.91 -1.51 -8.79
N MET A 1097 -11.18 -2.80 -8.57
CA MET A 1097 -10.50 -3.86 -9.29
C MET A 1097 -10.99 -3.86 -10.74
N LYS A 1098 -10.08 -3.63 -11.69
CA LYS A 1098 -10.38 -3.50 -13.14
C LYS A 1098 -10.66 -4.85 -13.83
N CYS A 1099 -11.34 -5.75 -13.11
CA CYS A 1099 -11.68 -7.13 -13.47
C CYS A 1099 -12.88 -7.60 -12.63
#